data_AF-A0A7U9R3F5-F1
#
_entry.id   AF-A0A7U9R3F5-F1
#
_cell.length_a   1.000
_cell.length_b   1.000
_cell.length_c   1.000
_cell.angle_alpha   90.00
_cell.angle_beta   90.00
_cell.angle_gamma   90.00
#
_symmetry.space_group_name_H-M   'P 1'
#
loop_
_entity.id
_entity.type
_entity.pdbx_description
1 polymer ?
#
loop_
_entity_poly.entity_id
_entity_poly.type
_entity_poly.pdbx_seq_one_letter_code
_entity_poly.pdbx_strand_id
1 'polypeptide(L)'
;MGRRVEKRMMYTDDRDFSKRSGRRCGCKSQAGCLAVMLSVIMAFSNYMPALAQEEPAVTYEQYVSGEHREETDAGQYEVFSIGSVEELRELAALCTYDVWSGDKRVLLTADLDLAGEELLIPVFGGIFDGQGHTINGLAIRQEGSQMGLFRYLQRGAVVQNLNLTEAKVLPQGSGCQVGVLAGRNYGSIVNCQVSGVLEGEEEVGGIAGVNEAGAVIRSCGAEVTVLGNRRSGGITGSNHGTLNNCVNKGNINIYTNDMVYDLEDFTAENLEEASSGARLDAHMDTGGIAGISDGKIYYCVNEGTVGYAHVGYNTGGIVGRLHQGYIQNCTNTGHVLGRKDAGGIAGQMEPFIEVEYIDGKLEELDRETDLFLDMLEASYDHLSAYGDQAAAITRQLNANLRNVSASATNLLNITNDLWHVYNQELSGISSDFNRLSDDLKAIRDQEKEEGKPDSVSGNDQIDWDKPGDWEIPDWEKPGYTQEYRNALSNFADSTGSHLHKMTDATSGQHGQVSHNLEVFNLELAAAMDCLSRLTDTLDAAQSTADADVDALAAQARKLRRLISGIRDDLFSYEGITVNDTSDEAPSDTIENAGAYGPEVSSESQSGAEKQAGQEGEVLKTGDTVTEKWYDTASFQQGKITLCLNRGLVEADANVGGIVGQIATEHDLDPEDDITFTGAESLSIQESIKAVVRESRNEGRVIAKRNCAGGIVGKADFGAIVSCESYADIQSTGGSYVGGIAGSSDYTIRSCFSTGFLEGKSYVGGIVGRGSEIYYCDAMNSLKAKGEKLGAIAGDLREEGMLYDNYYVANDIEGIDGIGYGGGAIPMDYEAFSHRQGLPEEFRMVTLRFVVLDEDGDLQEEVAVLRLPYGSSLGEEGLPVLPEKEGCYGQWPDMDYEHVTESRVLAAEYTKWITALSADVPGPEGQAAMLVEGRFYPEDQLEVTVEQGEYYHLQIRTLEGVYDQPVSVRLQRDLLPEHYEIRLQREGESAVAETRTMGRYVVFDLEYPGDFQVAKASPGIPAGYFVMGGGIILLVLLFVVCRLIKCGKSRRMAGTAGQQATEESQTSAREGEMAEEARALENPRKSDASREAE
;
A
#
# COMPACT_ATOMS: atom_id res chain seq x y z
N MET A 1 2.95 -60.48 -11.60
CA MET A 1 1.57 -60.14 -11.19
C MET A 1 1.32 -58.71 -11.66
N GLY A 2 0.39 -58.29 -12.52
CA GLY A 2 -0.60 -58.93 -13.39
C GLY A 2 -1.51 -57.83 -13.99
N ARG A 3 -1.63 -57.78 -15.33
CA ARG A 3 -2.69 -57.18 -16.20
C ARG A 3 -2.82 -55.65 -16.42
N ARG A 4 -2.24 -55.16 -17.55
CA ARG A 4 -2.83 -54.81 -18.88
C ARG A 4 -4.35 -54.42 -19.02
N VAL A 5 -4.58 -53.43 -19.91
CA VAL A 5 -5.78 -53.10 -20.76
C VAL A 5 -6.77 -52.10 -20.09
N GLU A 6 -7.21 -50.96 -20.67
CA GLU A 6 -7.98 -50.83 -21.93
C GLU A 6 -8.07 -49.39 -22.51
N LYS A 7 -8.22 -49.32 -23.83
CA LYS A 7 -8.54 -48.15 -24.69
C LYS A 7 -10.03 -47.78 -24.60
N ARG A 8 -10.38 -46.53 -24.93
CA ARG A 8 -11.58 -46.27 -25.77
C ARG A 8 -11.41 -45.08 -26.72
N MET A 9 -11.67 -45.37 -27.99
CA MET A 9 -11.77 -44.53 -29.18
C MET A 9 -13.19 -43.98 -29.37
N MET A 10 -13.32 -42.87 -30.10
CA MET A 10 -14.29 -42.63 -31.19
C MET A 10 -13.76 -41.37 -31.93
N TYR A 11 -13.15 -41.38 -33.12
CA TYR A 11 -13.45 -41.89 -34.47
C TYR A 11 -14.63 -41.20 -35.17
N THR A 12 -14.31 -40.40 -36.18
CA THR A 12 -14.90 -40.28 -37.54
C THR A 12 -14.17 -39.13 -38.28
N ASP A 13 -13.84 -39.16 -39.56
CA ASP A 13 -13.76 -40.22 -40.58
C ASP A 13 -12.94 -39.65 -41.76
N ASP A 14 -12.32 -40.55 -42.52
CA ASP A 14 -11.45 -40.31 -43.67
C ASP A 14 -12.11 -39.62 -44.87
N ARG A 15 -11.29 -39.03 -45.78
CA ARG A 15 -11.26 -39.37 -47.23
C ARG A 15 -10.21 -38.61 -48.06
N ASP A 16 -9.18 -39.37 -48.46
CA ASP A 16 -8.84 -39.72 -49.84
C ASP A 16 -8.49 -38.68 -50.95
N PHE A 17 -7.27 -38.90 -51.49
CA PHE A 17 -6.89 -39.05 -52.90
C PHE A 17 -6.85 -37.86 -53.90
N SER A 18 -5.61 -37.40 -54.11
CA SER A 18 -4.84 -37.52 -55.37
C SER A 18 -5.02 -36.55 -56.57
N LYS A 19 -3.84 -36.20 -57.12
CA LYS A 19 -3.51 -35.94 -58.55
C LYS A 19 -3.95 -34.61 -59.19
N ARG A 20 -2.98 -33.69 -59.42
CA ARG A 20 -2.30 -33.52 -60.74
C ARG A 20 -1.38 -32.28 -60.81
N SER A 21 -0.12 -32.56 -61.10
CA SER A 21 0.79 -31.91 -62.07
C SER A 21 0.80 -30.38 -62.25
N GLY A 22 1.99 -29.82 -62.04
CA GLY A 22 2.37 -28.42 -62.22
C GLY A 22 2.20 -27.80 -63.61
N ARG A 23 2.18 -26.46 -63.62
CA ARG A 23 3.20 -25.62 -64.25
C ARG A 23 3.02 -24.15 -63.82
N ARG A 24 4.17 -23.53 -63.55
CA ARG A 24 4.51 -22.11 -63.32
C ARG A 24 3.50 -21.08 -63.85
N CYS A 25 3.12 -20.10 -63.02
CA CYS A 25 3.40 -18.68 -63.26
C CYS A 25 3.02 -17.83 -62.02
N GLY A 26 3.71 -16.70 -61.87
CA GLY A 26 3.83 -15.97 -60.61
C GLY A 26 2.58 -15.25 -60.09
N CYS A 27 2.62 -14.96 -58.80
CA CYS A 27 1.78 -13.96 -58.14
C CYS A 27 2.65 -13.15 -57.16
N LYS A 28 3.33 -12.14 -57.71
CA LYS A 28 3.59 -10.89 -57.02
C LYS A 28 2.24 -10.23 -56.77
N SER A 29 1.61 -10.46 -55.61
CA SER A 29 0.42 -9.68 -55.20
C SER A 29 -0.01 -9.82 -53.74
N GLN A 30 0.60 -10.68 -52.92
CA GLN A 30 0.15 -10.87 -51.52
C GLN A 30 1.09 -10.31 -50.45
N ALA A 31 2.32 -9.92 -50.80
CA ALA A 31 3.20 -9.19 -49.87
C ALA A 31 2.82 -7.69 -49.74
N GLY A 32 2.13 -7.13 -50.74
CA GLY A 32 1.72 -5.72 -50.74
C GLY A 32 0.58 -5.41 -49.77
N CYS A 33 -0.41 -6.29 -49.62
CA CYS A 33 -1.52 -6.05 -48.70
C CYS A 33 -1.14 -6.19 -47.22
N LEU A 34 -0.16 -7.05 -46.91
CA LEU A 34 0.37 -7.17 -45.54
C LEU A 34 1.26 -5.97 -45.17
N ALA A 35 2.06 -5.47 -46.12
CA ALA A 35 2.88 -4.28 -45.93
C ALA A 35 2.03 -3.00 -45.83
N VAL A 36 0.92 -2.91 -46.57
CA VAL A 36 -0.01 -1.77 -46.44
C VAL A 36 -0.75 -1.82 -45.09
N MET A 37 -1.19 -3.00 -44.62
CA MET A 37 -1.76 -3.16 -43.26
C MET A 37 -0.74 -2.82 -42.16
N LEU A 38 0.52 -3.25 -42.27
CA LEU A 38 1.57 -2.86 -41.31
C LEU A 38 1.93 -1.38 -41.39
N SER A 39 1.90 -0.76 -42.57
CA SER A 39 2.18 0.67 -42.71
C SER A 39 1.03 1.55 -42.21
N VAL A 40 -0.22 1.05 -42.25
CA VAL A 40 -1.36 1.72 -41.61
C VAL A 40 -1.26 1.57 -40.09
N ILE A 41 -0.83 0.41 -39.57
CA ILE A 41 -0.58 0.23 -38.13
C ILE A 41 0.60 1.10 -37.65
N MET A 42 1.69 1.23 -38.42
CA MET A 42 2.82 2.12 -38.08
C MET A 42 2.52 3.62 -38.31
N ALA A 43 1.60 3.95 -39.21
CA ALA A 43 1.14 5.33 -39.38
C ALA A 43 0.12 5.75 -38.29
N PHE A 44 -0.57 4.78 -37.67
CA PHE A 44 -1.39 5.00 -36.48
C PHE A 44 -0.59 4.92 -35.17
N SER A 45 0.58 4.26 -35.13
CA SER A 45 1.44 4.22 -33.93
C SER A 45 2.19 5.53 -33.67
N ASN A 46 2.28 6.44 -34.66
CA ASN A 46 2.86 7.77 -34.50
C ASN A 46 1.84 8.86 -34.12
N TYR A 47 0.62 8.47 -33.71
CA TYR A 47 -0.39 9.38 -33.15
C TYR A 47 -0.95 8.94 -31.78
N MET A 48 -0.35 7.93 -31.15
CA MET A 48 -0.57 7.68 -29.73
C MET A 48 0.66 8.17 -28.98
N PRO A 49 0.67 9.38 -28.40
CA PRO A 49 1.50 9.56 -27.23
C PRO A 49 1.07 8.47 -26.26
N ALA A 50 2.04 7.69 -25.77
CA ALA A 50 1.84 6.92 -24.57
C ALA A 50 1.40 7.94 -23.50
N LEU A 51 0.10 8.02 -23.26
CA LEU A 51 -0.45 8.73 -22.11
C LEU A 51 -0.14 7.83 -20.91
N ALA A 52 1.12 7.86 -20.47
CA ALA A 52 1.33 8.12 -19.07
C ALA A 52 0.62 9.45 -18.82
N GLN A 53 -0.65 9.41 -18.41
CA GLN A 53 -1.20 10.57 -17.71
C GLN A 53 -0.36 10.67 -16.44
N GLU A 54 0.69 11.50 -16.49
CA GLU A 54 1.10 12.24 -15.31
C GLU A 54 -0.18 12.94 -14.83
N GLU A 55 -0.84 12.38 -13.82
CA GLU A 55 -1.86 13.11 -13.08
C GLU A 55 -1.21 14.43 -12.67
N PRO A 56 -1.74 15.60 -13.07
CA PRO A 56 -1.15 16.86 -12.67
C PRO A 56 -1.13 16.88 -11.15
N ALA A 57 0.05 17.15 -10.56
CA ALA A 57 0.24 17.17 -9.12
C ALA A 57 -0.76 18.16 -8.48
N VAL A 58 -1.87 17.62 -7.98
CA VAL A 58 -2.92 18.37 -7.28
C VAL A 58 -2.27 18.96 -6.03
N THR A 59 -2.35 20.27 -5.84
CA THR A 59 -1.75 20.91 -4.67
C THR A 59 -2.46 20.46 -3.39
N TYR A 60 -1.74 20.44 -2.26
CA TYR A 60 -2.25 19.96 -0.97
C TYR A 60 -3.59 20.59 -0.55
N GLU A 61 -3.78 21.89 -0.80
CA GLU A 61 -5.04 22.61 -0.51
C GLU A 61 -6.20 22.17 -1.42
N GLN A 62 -5.93 21.68 -2.63
CA GLN A 62 -6.92 21.23 -3.60
C GLN A 62 -7.45 19.80 -3.29
N TYR A 63 -6.62 18.94 -2.70
CA TYR A 63 -7.04 17.64 -2.13
C TYR A 63 -7.99 17.81 -0.93
N VAL A 64 -7.80 18.89 -0.16
CA VAL A 64 -8.59 19.22 1.04
C VAL A 64 -9.89 19.96 0.68
N SER A 65 -9.85 20.87 -0.30
CA SER A 65 -11.04 21.64 -0.71
C SER A 65 -11.98 20.86 -1.63
N GLY A 66 -11.48 19.87 -2.36
CA GLY A 66 -12.23 19.17 -3.40
C GLY A 66 -12.54 20.05 -4.63
N GLU A 67 -11.96 21.24 -4.76
CA GLU A 67 -12.19 22.10 -5.92
C GLU A 67 -11.19 21.79 -7.04
N HIS A 68 -11.38 20.67 -7.74
CA HIS A 68 -11.01 20.61 -9.14
C HIS A 68 -12.21 20.28 -10.02
N ARG A 69 -12.53 21.27 -10.85
CA ARG A 69 -13.50 21.26 -11.93
C ARG A 69 -12.67 21.51 -13.19
N GLU A 70 -12.44 20.49 -14.00
CA GLU A 70 -12.35 20.76 -15.43
C GLU A 70 -13.76 21.18 -15.83
N GLU A 71 -13.96 22.47 -16.09
CA GLU A 71 -15.11 22.87 -16.89
C GLU A 71 -14.88 22.26 -18.27
N THR A 72 -15.38 21.04 -18.46
CA THR A 72 -15.59 20.48 -19.80
C THR A 72 -16.47 21.48 -20.53
N ASP A 73 -15.90 21.99 -21.62
CA ASP A 73 -16.39 23.08 -22.44
C ASP A 73 -17.90 22.96 -22.66
N ALA A 74 -18.66 24.00 -22.29
CA ALA A 74 -20.12 24.04 -22.30
C ALA A 74 -20.76 23.93 -23.72
N GLY A 75 -19.96 23.60 -24.74
CA GLY A 75 -20.32 23.62 -26.15
C GLY A 75 -20.66 22.26 -26.79
N GLN A 76 -20.51 21.13 -26.10
CA GLN A 76 -20.69 19.78 -26.72
C GLN A 76 -21.85 18.93 -26.18
N TYR A 77 -22.51 19.30 -25.09
CA TYR A 77 -23.59 18.49 -24.50
C TYR A 77 -24.97 19.05 -24.83
N GLU A 78 -25.88 18.18 -25.28
CA GLU A 78 -27.29 18.52 -25.45
C GLU A 78 -27.99 18.49 -24.08
N VAL A 79 -28.65 19.59 -23.71
CA VAL A 79 -29.26 19.76 -22.40
C VAL A 79 -30.68 19.16 -22.37
N PHE A 80 -30.93 18.29 -21.40
CA PHE A 80 -32.24 17.68 -21.15
C PHE A 80 -32.73 18.08 -19.75
N SER A 81 -33.77 18.90 -19.67
CA SER A 81 -34.33 19.36 -18.38
C SER A 81 -35.44 18.43 -17.90
N ILE A 82 -35.41 18.07 -16.61
CA ILE A 82 -36.43 17.25 -15.95
C ILE A 82 -37.09 18.09 -14.85
N GLY A 83 -38.41 18.25 -14.96
CA GLY A 83 -39.26 18.92 -13.97
C GLY A 83 -40.41 18.04 -13.46
N SER A 84 -40.61 16.84 -14.01
CA SER A 84 -41.60 15.88 -13.50
C SER A 84 -41.09 14.44 -13.49
N VAL A 85 -41.78 13.58 -12.74
CA VAL A 85 -41.45 12.15 -12.64
C VAL A 85 -41.62 11.43 -13.99
N GLU A 86 -42.58 11.84 -14.82
CA GLU A 86 -42.78 11.30 -16.17
C GLU A 86 -41.57 11.53 -17.08
N GLU A 87 -40.96 12.72 -17.02
CA GLU A 87 -39.75 13.06 -17.77
C GLU A 87 -38.53 12.24 -17.29
N LEU A 88 -38.48 11.94 -15.99
CA LEU A 88 -37.46 11.04 -15.43
C LEU A 88 -37.66 9.59 -15.90
N ARG A 89 -38.92 9.12 -16.04
CA ARG A 89 -39.21 7.79 -16.65
C ARG A 89 -38.85 7.76 -18.13
N GLU A 90 -39.07 8.86 -18.85
CA GLU A 90 -38.67 8.97 -20.25
C GLU A 90 -37.15 8.87 -20.41
N LEU A 91 -36.39 9.54 -19.54
CA LEU A 91 -34.94 9.39 -19.48
C LEU A 91 -34.53 7.92 -19.27
N ALA A 92 -35.15 7.25 -18.29
CA ALA A 92 -34.83 5.84 -17.99
C ALA A 92 -35.09 4.92 -19.19
N ALA A 93 -36.18 5.15 -19.94
CA ALA A 93 -36.50 4.39 -21.15
C ALA A 93 -35.49 4.64 -22.29
N LEU A 94 -35.03 5.89 -22.46
CA LEU A 94 -34.06 6.28 -23.49
C LEU A 94 -32.64 5.76 -23.19
N CYS A 95 -32.29 5.64 -21.91
CA CYS A 95 -31.00 5.14 -21.42
C CYS A 95 -30.85 3.61 -21.49
N THR A 96 -31.65 2.94 -22.35
CA THR A 96 -31.51 1.49 -22.61
C THR A 96 -30.28 1.19 -23.50
N TYR A 97 -29.86 2.15 -24.33
CA TYR A 97 -28.68 2.03 -25.19
C TYR A 97 -27.50 2.82 -24.62
N ASP A 98 -26.34 2.18 -24.58
CA ASP A 98 -25.07 2.66 -24.02
C ASP A 98 -24.49 3.92 -24.68
N VAL A 99 -24.90 4.23 -25.91
CA VAL A 99 -24.42 5.41 -26.66
C VAL A 99 -25.25 6.66 -26.41
N TRP A 100 -26.54 6.53 -26.10
CA TRP A 100 -27.48 7.66 -26.18
C TRP A 100 -27.22 8.75 -25.13
N SER A 101 -26.80 8.36 -23.92
CA SER A 101 -26.60 9.29 -22.82
C SER A 101 -25.24 10.00 -22.84
N GLY A 102 -24.28 9.55 -23.66
CA GLY A 102 -22.88 10.02 -23.63
C GLY A 102 -22.67 11.49 -23.99
N ASP A 103 -23.57 12.10 -24.76
CA ASP A 103 -23.52 13.52 -25.17
C ASP A 103 -24.63 14.36 -24.50
N LYS A 104 -25.28 13.82 -23.46
CA LYS A 104 -26.40 14.48 -22.78
C LYS A 104 -25.99 15.08 -21.44
N ARG A 105 -26.51 16.29 -21.17
CA ARG A 105 -26.48 16.92 -19.85
C ARG A 105 -27.90 17.01 -19.30
N VAL A 106 -28.22 16.17 -18.34
CA VAL A 106 -29.50 16.13 -17.65
C VAL A 106 -29.49 17.12 -16.50
N LEU A 107 -30.51 17.98 -16.43
CA LEU A 107 -30.67 19.00 -15.38
C LEU A 107 -31.99 18.79 -14.65
N LEU A 108 -31.95 18.58 -13.33
CA LEU A 108 -33.17 18.68 -12.52
C LEU A 108 -33.55 20.15 -12.34
N THR A 109 -34.84 20.45 -12.48
CA THR A 109 -35.41 21.81 -12.33
C THR A 109 -36.43 21.93 -11.20
N ALA A 110 -36.82 20.81 -10.60
CA ALA A 110 -37.73 20.71 -9.48
C ALA A 110 -37.42 19.46 -8.65
N ASP A 111 -37.86 19.47 -7.40
CA ASP A 111 -37.83 18.28 -6.56
C ASP A 111 -38.85 17.25 -7.07
N LEU A 112 -38.48 15.98 -7.05
CA LEU A 112 -39.28 14.87 -7.58
C LEU A 112 -39.66 13.92 -6.45
N ASP A 113 -40.91 13.50 -6.39
CA ASP A 113 -41.39 12.51 -5.42
C ASP A 113 -41.91 11.28 -6.17
N LEU A 114 -41.24 10.15 -5.99
CA LEU A 114 -41.58 8.86 -6.59
C LEU A 114 -42.66 8.12 -5.80
N ALA A 115 -43.01 8.56 -4.58
CA ALA A 115 -44.06 7.96 -3.75
C ALA A 115 -43.95 6.41 -3.59
N GLY A 116 -42.73 5.87 -3.60
CA GLY A 116 -42.48 4.41 -3.50
C GLY A 116 -42.58 3.65 -4.82
N GLU A 117 -42.58 4.34 -5.96
CA GLU A 117 -42.55 3.73 -7.28
C GLU A 117 -41.17 3.18 -7.66
N GLU A 118 -41.18 2.16 -8.54
CA GLU A 118 -39.98 1.55 -9.06
C GLU A 118 -39.40 2.33 -10.25
N LEU A 119 -38.14 2.73 -10.12
CA LEU A 119 -37.39 3.42 -11.16
C LEU A 119 -35.94 2.97 -11.16
N LEU A 120 -35.43 2.62 -12.35
CA LEU A 120 -34.03 2.28 -12.58
C LEU A 120 -33.60 2.74 -13.97
N ILE A 121 -32.46 3.43 -14.04
CA ILE A 121 -31.82 3.87 -15.27
C ILE A 121 -30.77 2.82 -15.67
N PRO A 122 -30.94 2.10 -16.80
CA PRO A 122 -30.08 0.97 -17.14
C PRO A 122 -28.61 1.35 -17.38
N VAL A 123 -28.31 2.36 -18.19
CA VAL A 123 -26.93 2.77 -18.47
C VAL A 123 -26.86 4.28 -18.67
N PHE A 124 -25.94 4.94 -17.95
CA PHE A 124 -25.76 6.39 -18.07
C PHE A 124 -24.29 6.77 -18.30
N GLY A 125 -24.03 7.53 -19.37
CA GLY A 125 -22.71 7.99 -19.80
C GLY A 125 -22.52 9.51 -19.85
N GLY A 126 -23.54 10.29 -19.49
CA GLY A 126 -23.55 11.75 -19.61
C GLY A 126 -23.29 12.48 -18.30
N ILE A 127 -23.74 13.73 -18.21
CA ILE A 127 -23.69 14.54 -16.99
C ILE A 127 -25.11 14.64 -16.42
N PHE A 128 -25.33 14.13 -15.21
CA PHE A 128 -26.56 14.30 -14.44
C PHE A 128 -26.32 15.32 -13.33
N ASP A 129 -26.91 16.51 -13.48
CA ASP A 129 -26.79 17.61 -12.52
C ASP A 129 -28.11 17.80 -11.78
N GLY A 130 -28.13 17.42 -10.51
CA GLY A 130 -29.30 17.57 -9.65
C GLY A 130 -29.56 19.03 -9.25
N GLN A 131 -28.62 19.95 -9.45
CA GLN A 131 -28.73 21.36 -9.04
C GLN A 131 -29.15 21.57 -7.57
N GLY A 132 -28.93 20.58 -6.70
CA GLY A 132 -29.33 20.57 -5.29
C GLY A 132 -30.76 20.09 -5.03
N HIS A 133 -31.50 19.68 -6.06
CA HIS A 133 -32.85 19.14 -5.94
C HIS A 133 -32.88 17.74 -5.33
N THR A 134 -34.03 17.39 -4.77
CA THR A 134 -34.26 16.12 -4.08
C THR A 134 -35.12 15.18 -4.92
N ILE A 135 -34.75 13.90 -4.97
CA ILE A 135 -35.59 12.79 -5.43
C ILE A 135 -36.01 11.98 -4.20
N ASN A 136 -37.29 11.98 -3.87
CA ASN A 136 -37.84 11.28 -2.71
C ASN A 136 -38.49 9.95 -3.09
N GLY A 137 -38.45 8.97 -2.17
CA GLY A 137 -39.29 7.78 -2.21
C GLY A 137 -38.94 6.77 -3.32
N LEU A 138 -37.67 6.67 -3.71
CA LEU A 138 -37.19 5.66 -4.67
C LEU A 138 -37.41 4.26 -4.09
N ALA A 139 -38.08 3.36 -4.83
CA ALA A 139 -38.17 1.95 -4.47
C ALA A 139 -37.54 1.05 -5.53
N ILE A 140 -36.80 0.01 -5.12
CA ILE A 140 -36.29 -1.02 -6.03
C ILE A 140 -36.50 -2.37 -5.37
N ARG A 141 -37.37 -3.23 -5.93
CA ARG A 141 -37.62 -4.60 -5.42
C ARG A 141 -37.44 -5.69 -6.47
N GLN A 142 -37.18 -5.29 -7.71
CA GLN A 142 -36.97 -6.23 -8.82
C GLN A 142 -35.80 -7.18 -8.55
N GLU A 143 -35.90 -8.39 -9.12
CA GLU A 143 -34.85 -9.40 -9.01
C GLU A 143 -33.62 -9.03 -9.85
N GLY A 144 -32.43 -9.21 -9.27
CA GLY A 144 -31.16 -9.15 -9.98
C GLY A 144 -30.03 -8.45 -9.24
N SER A 145 -28.90 -8.29 -9.93
CA SER A 145 -27.68 -7.63 -9.44
C SER A 145 -27.48 -6.25 -10.08
N GLN A 146 -26.58 -5.45 -9.49
CA GLN A 146 -26.19 -4.11 -9.95
C GLN A 146 -27.34 -3.11 -9.81
N MET A 147 -27.95 -3.08 -8.64
CA MET A 147 -29.18 -2.32 -8.42
C MET A 147 -28.88 -0.96 -7.80
N GLY A 148 -29.57 0.06 -8.31
CA GLY A 148 -29.52 1.46 -7.86
C GLY A 148 -30.30 2.35 -8.82
N LEU A 149 -30.42 3.65 -8.51
CA LEU A 149 -31.04 4.60 -9.45
C LEU A 149 -30.41 4.50 -10.84
N PHE A 150 -29.09 4.36 -10.88
CA PHE A 150 -28.31 3.99 -12.05
C PHE A 150 -27.80 2.56 -11.89
N ARG A 151 -28.13 1.68 -12.82
CA ARG A 151 -27.57 0.32 -12.82
C ARG A 151 -26.08 0.34 -13.14
N TYR A 152 -25.69 1.09 -14.17
CA TYR A 152 -24.29 1.35 -14.54
C TYR A 152 -24.04 2.83 -14.85
N LEU A 153 -23.01 3.40 -14.23
CA LEU A 153 -22.38 4.65 -14.65
C LEU A 153 -21.14 4.33 -15.48
N GLN A 154 -21.09 4.81 -16.72
CA GLN A 154 -19.97 4.56 -17.63
C GLN A 154 -18.74 5.43 -17.31
N ARG A 155 -17.60 5.10 -17.91
CA ARG A 155 -16.40 5.94 -17.86
C ARG A 155 -16.71 7.33 -18.42
N GLY A 156 -16.39 8.36 -17.65
CA GLY A 156 -16.67 9.76 -17.98
C GLY A 156 -18.08 10.24 -17.62
N ALA A 157 -18.98 9.37 -17.15
CA ALA A 157 -20.27 9.79 -16.61
C ALA A 157 -20.07 10.62 -15.33
N VAL A 158 -20.87 11.65 -15.12
CA VAL A 158 -20.82 12.50 -13.92
C VAL A 158 -22.21 12.62 -13.32
N VAL A 159 -22.38 12.24 -12.06
CA VAL A 159 -23.60 12.49 -11.27
C VAL A 159 -23.24 13.47 -10.17
N GLN A 160 -23.90 14.62 -10.12
CA GLN A 160 -23.56 15.67 -9.15
C GLN A 160 -24.75 16.41 -8.57
N ASN A 161 -24.55 16.99 -7.37
CA ASN A 161 -25.49 17.90 -6.70
C ASN A 161 -26.89 17.29 -6.53
N LEU A 162 -26.97 16.02 -6.15
CA LEU A 162 -28.22 15.27 -6.11
C LEU A 162 -28.49 14.75 -4.69
N ASN A 163 -29.69 15.00 -4.19
CA ASN A 163 -30.15 14.45 -2.91
C ASN A 163 -31.19 13.36 -3.17
N LEU A 164 -30.97 12.14 -2.64
CA LEU A 164 -31.97 11.08 -2.61
C LEU A 164 -32.39 10.85 -1.16
N THR A 165 -33.69 10.94 -0.90
CA THR A 165 -34.24 10.72 0.44
C THR A 165 -35.28 9.60 0.43
N GLU A 166 -35.39 8.91 1.57
CA GLU A 166 -36.35 7.80 1.77
C GLU A 166 -36.24 6.69 0.72
N ALA A 167 -35.01 6.42 0.25
CA ALA A 167 -34.77 5.34 -0.71
C ALA A 167 -34.94 3.97 -0.06
N LYS A 168 -35.63 3.05 -0.73
CA LYS A 168 -35.84 1.67 -0.28
C LYS A 168 -35.41 0.70 -1.38
N VAL A 169 -34.16 0.25 -1.28
CA VAL A 169 -33.54 -0.64 -2.26
C VAL A 169 -33.41 -2.02 -1.63
N LEU A 170 -34.37 -2.90 -1.96
CA LEU A 170 -34.51 -4.26 -1.43
C LEU A 170 -34.65 -5.26 -2.60
N PRO A 171 -33.62 -5.41 -3.46
CA PRO A 171 -33.65 -6.36 -4.56
C PRO A 171 -33.84 -7.78 -4.06
N GLN A 172 -34.62 -8.56 -4.81
CA GLN A 172 -34.83 -9.98 -4.57
C GLN A 172 -33.81 -10.80 -5.41
N GLY A 173 -33.64 -12.08 -5.11
CA GLY A 173 -32.74 -12.97 -5.87
C GLY A 173 -31.27 -12.82 -5.47
N SER A 174 -30.37 -12.62 -6.44
CA SER A 174 -28.91 -12.60 -6.17
C SER A 174 -28.44 -11.41 -5.35
N GLY A 175 -29.09 -10.24 -5.46
CA GLY A 175 -28.83 -9.08 -4.59
C GLY A 175 -27.37 -8.61 -4.52
N CYS A 176 -26.54 -8.85 -5.54
CA CYS A 176 -25.13 -8.44 -5.55
C CYS A 176 -24.95 -7.04 -6.14
N GLN A 177 -23.94 -6.30 -5.68
CA GLN A 177 -23.51 -5.00 -6.23
C GLN A 177 -24.63 -3.96 -6.14
N VAL A 178 -25.06 -3.67 -4.93
CA VAL A 178 -26.26 -2.86 -4.69
C VAL A 178 -25.85 -1.54 -4.06
N GLY A 179 -26.36 -0.42 -4.60
CA GLY A 179 -26.28 0.87 -3.94
C GLY A 179 -27.44 1.78 -4.29
N VAL A 180 -27.65 2.84 -3.51
CA VAL A 180 -28.81 3.72 -3.71
C VAL A 180 -28.69 4.50 -5.02
N LEU A 181 -27.50 5.05 -5.30
CA LEU A 181 -27.25 5.80 -6.53
C LEU A 181 -26.80 4.89 -7.66
N ALA A 182 -25.82 4.03 -7.43
CA ALA A 182 -25.23 3.20 -8.47
C ALA A 182 -25.07 1.73 -8.08
N GLY A 183 -25.38 0.80 -8.98
CA GLY A 183 -24.94 -0.59 -8.82
C GLY A 183 -23.42 -0.70 -9.02
N ARG A 184 -22.97 -0.31 -10.22
CA ARG A 184 -21.55 -0.19 -10.59
C ARG A 184 -21.21 1.21 -11.09
N ASN A 185 -20.14 1.77 -10.54
CA ASN A 185 -19.63 3.08 -10.92
C ASN A 185 -18.29 2.98 -11.65
N TYR A 186 -18.25 3.39 -12.92
CA TYR A 186 -17.02 3.65 -13.68
C TYR A 186 -16.76 5.16 -13.87
N GLY A 187 -17.66 6.01 -13.37
CA GLY A 187 -17.65 7.47 -13.56
C GLY A 187 -17.37 8.24 -12.26
N SER A 188 -17.88 9.46 -12.18
CA SER A 188 -17.73 10.35 -11.03
C SER A 188 -19.06 10.63 -10.33
N ILE A 189 -19.15 10.41 -9.03
CA ILE A 189 -20.28 10.81 -8.18
C ILE A 189 -19.79 11.89 -7.22
N VAL A 190 -20.37 13.09 -7.30
CA VAL A 190 -19.83 14.28 -6.60
C VAL A 190 -20.91 15.07 -5.90
N ASN A 191 -20.71 15.41 -4.63
CA ASN A 191 -21.65 16.26 -3.88
C ASN A 191 -23.08 15.71 -3.89
N CYS A 192 -23.22 14.41 -3.60
CA CYS A 192 -24.51 13.75 -3.52
C CYS A 192 -24.78 13.30 -2.08
N GLN A 193 -26.05 13.36 -1.66
CA GLN A 193 -26.48 12.83 -0.37
C GLN A 193 -27.57 11.79 -0.53
N VAL A 194 -27.45 10.67 0.17
CA VAL A 194 -28.39 9.56 0.11
C VAL A 194 -28.88 9.19 1.51
N SER A 195 -30.18 8.94 1.67
CA SER A 195 -30.75 8.38 2.89
C SER A 195 -31.82 7.33 2.59
N GLY A 196 -31.95 6.35 3.48
CA GLY A 196 -32.89 5.25 3.28
C GLY A 196 -32.47 3.92 3.90
N VAL A 197 -33.00 2.83 3.35
CA VAL A 197 -32.69 1.45 3.74
C VAL A 197 -32.26 0.66 2.50
N LEU A 198 -31.15 -0.06 2.65
CA LEU A 198 -30.51 -0.86 1.62
C LEU A 198 -30.31 -2.27 2.15
N GLU A 199 -30.82 -3.27 1.43
CA GLU A 199 -30.58 -4.69 1.72
C GLU A 199 -29.99 -5.36 0.49
N GLY A 200 -28.93 -6.16 0.68
CA GLY A 200 -28.32 -6.93 -0.40
C GLY A 200 -27.51 -8.09 0.14
N GLU A 201 -27.03 -8.94 -0.77
CA GLU A 201 -26.29 -10.16 -0.40
C GLU A 201 -24.77 -9.93 -0.41
N GLU A 202 -24.25 -9.24 -1.42
CA GLU A 202 -22.81 -9.08 -1.63
C GLU A 202 -22.48 -7.74 -2.29
N GLU A 203 -21.38 -7.10 -1.89
CA GLU A 203 -20.91 -5.81 -2.43
C GLU A 203 -21.99 -4.73 -2.32
N VAL A 204 -22.42 -4.48 -1.08
CA VAL A 204 -23.51 -3.57 -0.77
C VAL A 204 -22.93 -2.26 -0.27
N GLY A 205 -23.25 -1.15 -0.94
CA GLY A 205 -22.73 0.18 -0.63
C GLY A 205 -23.82 1.24 -0.59
N GLY A 206 -23.88 2.07 0.45
CA GLY A 206 -24.94 3.09 0.57
C GLY A 206 -25.06 4.01 -0.64
N ILE A 207 -23.95 4.40 -1.28
CA ILE A 207 -23.96 5.19 -2.53
C ILE A 207 -23.84 4.28 -3.75
N ALA A 208 -22.78 3.47 -3.80
CA ALA A 208 -22.50 2.61 -4.94
C ALA A 208 -22.13 1.20 -4.50
N GLY A 209 -22.65 0.15 -5.14
CA GLY A 209 -22.23 -1.23 -4.82
C GLY A 209 -20.73 -1.45 -5.05
N VAL A 210 -20.26 -1.13 -6.26
CA VAL A 210 -18.84 -1.20 -6.64
C VAL A 210 -18.38 0.11 -7.26
N ASN A 211 -17.26 0.63 -6.77
CA ASN A 211 -16.53 1.74 -7.36
C ASN A 211 -15.29 1.19 -8.08
N GLU A 212 -15.32 1.20 -9.41
CA GLU A 212 -14.31 0.56 -10.26
C GLU A 212 -13.02 1.38 -10.39
N ALA A 213 -11.97 0.75 -10.92
CA ALA A 213 -10.69 1.42 -11.13
C ALA A 213 -10.84 2.68 -12.01
N GLY A 214 -10.34 3.81 -11.52
CA GLY A 214 -10.46 5.13 -12.16
C GLY A 214 -11.78 5.87 -11.87
N ALA A 215 -12.74 5.25 -11.18
CA ALA A 215 -13.96 5.91 -10.75
C ALA A 215 -13.76 6.70 -9.45
N VAL A 216 -14.50 7.80 -9.29
CA VAL A 216 -14.32 8.75 -8.18
C VAL A 216 -15.64 8.99 -7.48
N ILE A 217 -15.67 8.85 -6.15
CA ILE A 217 -16.77 9.31 -5.31
C ILE A 217 -16.22 10.37 -4.37
N ARG A 218 -16.79 11.59 -4.44
CA ARG A 218 -16.21 12.75 -3.76
C ARG A 218 -17.26 13.63 -3.09
N SER A 219 -16.97 14.06 -1.86
CA SER A 219 -17.83 15.00 -1.11
C SER A 219 -19.26 14.50 -0.97
N CYS A 220 -19.44 13.19 -0.82
CA CYS A 220 -20.76 12.58 -0.73
C CYS A 220 -21.10 12.16 0.71
N GLY A 221 -22.38 12.20 1.05
CA GLY A 221 -22.92 11.79 2.35
C GLY A 221 -23.86 10.60 2.22
N ALA A 222 -23.74 9.63 3.12
CA ALA A 222 -24.69 8.53 3.24
C ALA A 222 -25.26 8.43 4.66
N GLU A 223 -26.58 8.48 4.77
CA GLU A 223 -27.36 8.18 5.97
C GLU A 223 -28.31 7.02 5.66
N VAL A 224 -27.72 5.90 5.24
CA VAL A 224 -28.43 4.70 4.78
C VAL A 224 -28.20 3.59 5.78
N THR A 225 -29.27 2.94 6.23
CA THR A 225 -29.15 1.69 6.98
C THR A 225 -28.84 0.58 6.00
N VAL A 226 -27.60 0.09 6.03
CA VAL A 226 -27.10 -0.96 5.13
C VAL A 226 -27.16 -2.31 5.82
N LEU A 227 -27.86 -3.25 5.19
CA LEU A 227 -27.95 -4.65 5.58
C LEU A 227 -27.34 -5.49 4.46
N GLY A 228 -26.12 -5.99 4.67
CA GLY A 228 -25.41 -6.79 3.68
C GLY A 228 -24.66 -7.94 4.29
N ASN A 229 -24.68 -9.10 3.61
CA ASN A 229 -24.01 -10.31 4.10
C ASN A 229 -22.49 -10.23 3.86
N ARG A 230 -22.02 -9.98 2.63
CA ARG A 230 -20.57 -9.90 2.34
C ARG A 230 -20.15 -8.57 1.72
N ARG A 231 -18.99 -8.03 2.12
CA ARG A 231 -18.41 -6.79 1.57
C ARG A 231 -19.39 -5.62 1.63
N SER A 232 -19.75 -5.24 2.85
CA SER A 232 -20.77 -4.21 3.12
C SER A 232 -20.12 -2.90 3.53
N GLY A 233 -20.49 -1.80 2.91
CA GLY A 233 -19.98 -0.47 3.25
C GLY A 233 -21.01 0.65 3.23
N GLY A 234 -20.75 1.71 4.01
CA GLY A 234 -21.67 2.85 4.09
C GLY A 234 -21.67 3.72 2.83
N ILE A 235 -20.54 3.77 2.11
CA ILE A 235 -20.40 4.47 0.83
C ILE A 235 -20.33 3.46 -0.31
N THR A 236 -19.42 2.50 -0.22
CA THR A 236 -19.21 1.45 -1.24
C THR A 236 -19.09 0.06 -0.67
N GLY A 237 -19.57 -0.96 -1.39
CA GLY A 237 -19.26 -2.36 -1.03
C GLY A 237 -17.81 -2.71 -1.35
N SER A 238 -17.44 -2.61 -2.62
CA SER A 238 -16.05 -2.77 -3.10
C SER A 238 -15.52 -1.46 -3.71
N ASN A 239 -14.29 -1.07 -3.35
CA ASN A 239 -13.64 0.12 -3.86
C ASN A 239 -12.27 -0.16 -4.49
N HIS A 240 -12.24 -0.13 -5.82
CA HIS A 240 -11.05 -0.15 -6.69
C HIS A 240 -10.64 1.26 -7.17
N GLY A 241 -11.49 2.26 -6.91
CA GLY A 241 -11.30 3.66 -7.34
C GLY A 241 -10.82 4.59 -6.23
N THR A 242 -11.24 5.86 -6.29
CA THR A 242 -10.94 6.86 -5.26
C THR A 242 -12.18 7.30 -4.50
N LEU A 243 -12.12 7.23 -3.18
CA LEU A 243 -13.08 7.84 -2.26
C LEU A 243 -12.43 9.05 -1.59
N ASN A 244 -13.04 10.22 -1.68
CA ASN A 244 -12.48 11.44 -1.11
C ASN A 244 -13.54 12.28 -0.40
N ASN A 245 -13.28 12.64 0.86
CA ASN A 245 -14.11 13.55 1.63
C ASN A 245 -15.57 13.08 1.74
N CYS A 246 -15.77 11.76 1.90
CA CYS A 246 -17.09 11.15 2.04
C CYS A 246 -17.44 10.92 3.50
N VAL A 247 -18.71 11.03 3.85
CA VAL A 247 -19.20 10.88 5.22
C VAL A 247 -20.29 9.81 5.29
N ASN A 248 -20.10 8.80 6.14
CA ASN A 248 -21.16 7.86 6.49
C ASN A 248 -21.71 8.17 7.89
N LYS A 249 -23.02 8.34 7.99
CA LYS A 249 -23.78 8.46 9.24
C LYS A 249 -24.77 7.31 9.44
N GLY A 250 -24.99 6.53 8.38
CA GLY A 250 -25.90 5.38 8.40
C GLY A 250 -25.33 4.22 9.19
N ASN A 251 -26.21 3.45 9.82
CA ASN A 251 -25.81 2.23 10.52
C ASN A 251 -25.64 1.08 9.55
N ILE A 252 -24.61 0.27 9.76
CA ILE A 252 -24.27 -0.84 8.88
C ILE A 252 -24.30 -2.11 9.71
N ASN A 253 -25.15 -3.07 9.31
CA ASN A 253 -25.15 -4.41 9.88
C ASN A 253 -25.28 -4.44 11.42
N ILE A 254 -26.23 -3.69 11.98
CA ILE A 254 -26.40 -3.57 13.46
C ILE A 254 -27.52 -4.43 14.06
N TYR A 255 -28.39 -5.03 13.25
CA TYR A 255 -29.45 -5.92 13.71
C TYR A 255 -29.32 -7.26 12.99
N THR A 256 -29.07 -8.34 13.72
CA THR A 256 -29.19 -9.68 13.14
C THR A 256 -30.65 -9.86 12.74
N ASN A 257 -30.91 -10.52 11.60
CA ASN A 257 -32.26 -10.90 11.20
C ASN A 257 -32.80 -12.06 12.08
N ASP A 258 -32.41 -12.08 13.36
CA ASP A 258 -33.04 -12.92 14.36
C ASP A 258 -34.39 -12.28 14.68
N MET A 259 -35.46 -12.91 14.19
CA MET A 259 -36.89 -12.63 14.41
C MET A 259 -37.59 -11.86 13.28
N VAL A 260 -37.92 -12.53 12.18
CA VAL A 260 -39.31 -12.96 11.84
C VAL A 260 -39.22 -14.20 10.93
N TYR A 261 -38.99 -15.39 11.50
CA TYR A 261 -39.63 -16.57 10.91
C TYR A 261 -40.92 -16.75 11.71
N ASP A 262 -42.07 -16.60 11.05
CA ASP A 262 -43.30 -17.19 11.58
C ASP A 262 -43.00 -18.67 11.87
N LEU A 263 -43.60 -19.21 12.93
CA LEU A 263 -43.47 -20.62 13.38
C LEU A 263 -43.77 -21.66 12.27
N GLU A 264 -44.18 -21.22 11.09
CA GLU A 264 -44.51 -22.03 9.91
C GLU A 264 -43.32 -22.25 8.95
N ASP A 265 -42.16 -21.57 9.13
CA ASP A 265 -41.00 -21.66 8.20
C ASP A 265 -39.85 -22.58 8.67
N PHE A 266 -40.07 -23.36 9.73
CA PHE A 266 -39.17 -24.43 10.17
C PHE A 266 -39.31 -25.67 9.25
N THR A 267 -38.69 -25.61 8.07
CA THR A 267 -38.44 -26.80 7.23
C THR A 267 -37.14 -27.48 7.64
N ALA A 268 -37.01 -28.79 7.38
CA ALA A 268 -35.79 -29.55 7.68
C ALA A 268 -34.56 -29.03 6.89
N GLU A 269 -34.78 -28.36 5.75
CA GLU A 269 -33.73 -27.73 4.94
C GLU A 269 -33.21 -26.44 5.60
N ASN A 270 -34.08 -25.58 6.14
CA ASN A 270 -33.68 -24.34 6.85
C ASN A 270 -32.89 -24.63 8.14
N LEU A 271 -33.15 -25.78 8.77
CA LEU A 271 -32.42 -26.24 9.95
C LEU A 271 -31.06 -26.86 9.60
N GLU A 272 -30.92 -27.47 8.41
CA GLU A 272 -29.62 -27.90 7.87
C GLU A 272 -28.78 -26.69 7.42
N GLU A 273 -29.38 -25.65 6.82
CA GLU A 273 -28.68 -24.39 6.53
C GLU A 273 -28.25 -23.64 7.80
N ALA A 274 -29.11 -23.57 8.82
CA ALA A 274 -28.79 -22.95 10.11
C ALA A 274 -27.78 -23.75 10.95
N SER A 275 -27.61 -25.06 10.70
CA SER A 275 -26.64 -25.93 11.41
C SER A 275 -25.38 -26.24 10.59
N SER A 276 -25.39 -25.97 9.29
CA SER A 276 -24.19 -25.90 8.47
C SER A 276 -23.41 -24.63 8.83
N GLY A 277 -22.10 -24.71 8.98
CA GLY A 277 -21.25 -23.55 9.28
C GLY A 277 -21.32 -22.39 8.28
N ALA A 278 -22.13 -22.48 7.23
CA ALA A 278 -22.32 -21.46 6.20
C ALA A 278 -22.87 -20.12 6.73
N ARG A 279 -23.62 -20.11 7.84
CA ARG A 279 -24.08 -18.86 8.48
C ARG A 279 -23.02 -18.19 9.38
N LEU A 280 -21.94 -18.90 9.75
CA LEU A 280 -20.81 -18.28 10.45
C LEU A 280 -19.91 -17.45 9.51
N ASP A 281 -19.96 -17.72 8.21
CA ASP A 281 -19.20 -17.06 7.14
C ASP A 281 -20.01 -15.95 6.43
N ALA A 282 -21.23 -15.66 6.91
CA ALA A 282 -22.20 -14.81 6.23
C ALA A 282 -22.04 -13.31 6.51
N HIS A 283 -21.07 -12.88 7.34
CA HIS A 283 -20.86 -11.48 7.70
C HIS A 283 -19.36 -11.13 7.68
N MET A 284 -18.78 -11.05 6.50
CA MET A 284 -17.35 -10.78 6.30
C MET A 284 -17.14 -9.43 5.63
N ASP A 285 -16.06 -8.74 6.00
CA ASP A 285 -15.57 -7.53 5.35
C ASP A 285 -16.60 -6.39 5.41
N THR A 286 -16.94 -5.97 6.63
CA THR A 286 -17.88 -4.85 6.86
C THR A 286 -17.11 -3.58 7.22
N GLY A 287 -17.36 -2.47 6.52
CA GLY A 287 -16.70 -1.20 6.81
C GLY A 287 -17.63 0.01 6.85
N GLY A 288 -17.31 1.04 7.63
CA GLY A 288 -18.11 2.28 7.66
C GLY A 288 -18.16 3.03 6.33
N ILE A 289 -17.09 2.99 5.55
CA ILE A 289 -16.99 3.64 4.23
C ILE A 289 -16.97 2.60 3.12
N ALA A 290 -16.08 1.61 3.19
CA ALA A 290 -15.93 0.55 2.21
C ALA A 290 -15.93 -0.84 2.85
N GLY A 291 -16.58 -1.84 2.26
CA GLY A 291 -16.44 -3.23 2.72
C GLY A 291 -15.02 -3.75 2.49
N ILE A 292 -14.63 -3.81 1.20
CA ILE A 292 -13.27 -4.10 0.75
C ILE A 292 -12.72 -2.92 -0.06
N SER A 293 -11.41 -2.65 0.06
CA SER A 293 -10.75 -1.62 -0.74
C SER A 293 -9.32 -2.00 -1.13
N ASP A 294 -9.03 -1.87 -2.41
CA ASP A 294 -7.73 -1.84 -3.08
C ASP A 294 -7.42 -0.48 -3.71
N GLY A 295 -8.44 0.37 -3.81
CA GLY A 295 -8.32 1.76 -4.19
C GLY A 295 -7.79 2.68 -3.08
N LYS A 296 -8.00 3.99 -3.29
CA LYS A 296 -7.53 5.08 -2.41
C LYS A 296 -8.70 5.68 -1.63
N ILE A 297 -8.52 5.91 -0.32
CA ILE A 297 -9.52 6.53 0.56
C ILE A 297 -8.88 7.70 1.32
N TYR A 298 -9.46 8.89 1.14
CA TYR A 298 -8.93 10.14 1.67
C TYR A 298 -9.97 10.94 2.42
N TYR A 299 -9.62 11.47 3.60
CA TYR A 299 -10.45 12.44 4.33
C TYR A 299 -11.89 11.96 4.60
N CYS A 300 -12.11 10.66 4.66
CA CYS A 300 -13.44 10.10 4.87
C CYS A 300 -13.75 10.00 6.37
N VAL A 301 -15.03 10.17 6.72
CA VAL A 301 -15.48 10.13 8.11
C VAL A 301 -16.62 9.13 8.28
N ASN A 302 -16.47 8.23 9.25
CA ASN A 302 -17.57 7.37 9.69
C ASN A 302 -18.08 7.79 11.08
N GLU A 303 -19.35 8.13 11.15
CA GLU A 303 -20.07 8.44 12.40
C GLU A 303 -21.09 7.35 12.77
N GLY A 304 -21.50 6.51 11.81
CA GLY A 304 -22.46 5.43 12.00
C GLY A 304 -21.89 4.21 12.71
N THR A 305 -22.76 3.44 13.38
CA THR A 305 -22.36 2.17 14.01
C THR A 305 -22.16 1.09 12.95
N VAL A 306 -21.08 0.31 13.07
CA VAL A 306 -20.66 -0.68 12.08
C VAL A 306 -20.54 -2.06 12.71
N GLY A 307 -21.25 -3.04 12.15
CA GLY A 307 -21.13 -4.44 12.47
C GLY A 307 -22.02 -4.91 13.63
N TYR A 308 -21.94 -6.22 13.87
CA TYR A 308 -22.76 -6.93 14.84
C TYR A 308 -21.97 -7.21 16.13
N ALA A 309 -22.65 -7.17 17.27
CA ALA A 309 -22.06 -7.65 18.51
C ALA A 309 -21.74 -9.15 18.41
N HIS A 310 -20.47 -9.52 18.58
CA HIS A 310 -19.96 -10.91 18.58
C HIS A 310 -20.19 -11.71 17.28
N VAL A 311 -20.52 -11.03 16.18
CA VAL A 311 -20.76 -11.65 14.88
C VAL A 311 -20.00 -10.87 13.81
N GLY A 312 -19.44 -11.59 12.83
CA GLY A 312 -18.72 -11.04 11.70
C GLY A 312 -17.21 -10.93 11.87
N TYR A 313 -16.49 -11.09 10.76
CA TYR A 313 -15.04 -10.97 10.70
C TYR A 313 -14.65 -9.76 9.84
N ASN A 314 -13.45 -9.24 10.07
CA ASN A 314 -12.88 -8.13 9.30
C ASN A 314 -13.81 -6.91 9.32
N THR A 315 -14.11 -6.43 10.53
CA THR A 315 -14.99 -5.27 10.70
C THR A 315 -14.17 -4.02 10.96
N GLY A 316 -14.33 -2.99 10.13
CA GLY A 316 -13.60 -1.74 10.26
C GLY A 316 -14.50 -0.51 10.34
N GLY A 317 -14.08 0.51 11.08
CA GLY A 317 -14.82 1.79 11.07
C GLY A 317 -14.74 2.52 9.73
N ILE A 318 -13.70 2.31 8.91
CA ILE A 318 -13.60 2.87 7.56
C ILE A 318 -13.64 1.76 6.50
N VAL A 319 -12.79 0.74 6.64
CA VAL A 319 -12.69 -0.38 5.69
C VAL A 319 -12.75 -1.71 6.41
N GLY A 320 -13.56 -2.66 5.95
CA GLY A 320 -13.53 -4.03 6.49
C GLY A 320 -12.20 -4.72 6.20
N ARG A 321 -11.90 -4.89 4.91
CA ARG A 321 -10.64 -5.48 4.40
C ARG A 321 -9.90 -4.52 3.47
N LEU A 322 -8.64 -4.25 3.79
CA LEU A 322 -7.75 -3.42 2.98
C LEU A 322 -6.73 -4.32 2.25
N HIS A 323 -6.90 -4.51 0.95
CA HIS A 323 -6.00 -5.28 0.08
C HIS A 323 -5.23 -4.31 -0.81
N GLN A 324 -3.93 -4.08 -0.58
CA GLN A 324 -3.10 -3.10 -1.32
C GLN A 324 -3.56 -1.62 -1.30
N GLY A 325 -4.71 -1.31 -0.71
CA GLY A 325 -5.27 0.03 -0.70
C GLY A 325 -4.49 1.04 0.14
N TYR A 326 -4.81 2.33 -0.07
CA TYR A 326 -4.21 3.45 0.65
C TYR A 326 -5.28 4.21 1.43
N ILE A 327 -5.13 4.32 2.75
CA ILE A 327 -6.02 5.10 3.61
C ILE A 327 -5.24 6.26 4.21
N GLN A 328 -5.73 7.48 4.00
CA GLN A 328 -5.12 8.69 4.54
C GLN A 328 -6.14 9.64 5.14
N ASN A 329 -5.83 10.13 6.35
CA ASN A 329 -6.56 11.20 7.03
C ASN A 329 -8.05 10.90 7.23
N CYS A 330 -8.39 9.63 7.45
CA CYS A 330 -9.75 9.20 7.71
C CYS A 330 -10.03 9.19 9.22
N THR A 331 -11.27 9.50 9.60
CA THR A 331 -11.69 9.56 11.00
C THR A 331 -12.88 8.65 11.26
N ASN A 332 -12.78 7.78 12.27
CA ASN A 332 -13.92 7.02 12.77
C ASN A 332 -14.36 7.56 14.14
N THR A 333 -15.62 7.96 14.27
CA THR A 333 -16.27 8.27 15.55
C THR A 333 -17.40 7.30 15.87
N GLY A 334 -17.83 6.49 14.90
CA GLY A 334 -18.85 5.47 15.07
C GLY A 334 -18.39 4.28 15.91
N HIS A 335 -19.33 3.56 16.52
CA HIS A 335 -19.06 2.35 17.28
C HIS A 335 -18.82 1.17 16.31
N VAL A 336 -17.70 0.46 16.47
CA VAL A 336 -17.35 -0.72 15.67
C VAL A 336 -17.53 -1.98 16.51
N LEU A 337 -18.32 -2.92 16.01
CA LEU A 337 -18.67 -4.19 16.65
C LEU A 337 -18.29 -5.35 15.73
N GLY A 338 -17.62 -6.37 16.27
CA GLY A 338 -17.33 -7.58 15.50
C GLY A 338 -17.07 -8.82 16.35
N ARG A 339 -16.81 -9.95 15.70
CA ARG A 339 -16.35 -11.18 16.39
C ARG A 339 -14.83 -11.25 16.40
N LYS A 340 -14.20 -11.12 15.24
CA LYS A 340 -12.74 -11.25 15.08
C LYS A 340 -12.23 -10.22 14.08
N ASP A 341 -11.03 -9.71 14.31
CA ASP A 341 -10.34 -8.78 13.41
C ASP A 341 -11.15 -7.48 13.26
N ALA A 342 -11.36 -6.81 14.38
CA ALA A 342 -12.10 -5.56 14.44
C ALA A 342 -11.15 -4.38 14.63
N GLY A 343 -11.29 -3.35 13.78
CA GLY A 343 -10.47 -2.15 13.82
C GLY A 343 -11.27 -0.87 13.73
N GLY A 344 -10.83 0.19 14.42
CA GLY A 344 -11.49 1.49 14.29
C GLY A 344 -11.35 2.10 12.88
N ILE A 345 -10.31 1.76 12.12
CA ILE A 345 -10.13 2.19 10.72
C ILE A 345 -10.24 0.99 9.77
N ALA A 346 -9.41 -0.03 9.95
CA ALA A 346 -9.38 -1.22 9.10
C ALA A 346 -9.61 -2.50 9.92
N GLY A 347 -10.49 -3.41 9.50
CA GLY A 347 -10.65 -4.71 10.17
C GLY A 347 -9.40 -5.58 9.96
N GLN A 348 -9.21 -6.02 8.72
CA GLN A 348 -8.01 -6.73 8.27
C GLN A 348 -7.23 -5.87 7.26
N MET A 349 -5.92 -5.85 7.42
CA MET A 349 -4.99 -5.27 6.45
C MET A 349 -4.12 -6.38 5.88
N GLU A 350 -4.20 -6.57 4.57
CA GLU A 350 -3.45 -7.63 3.88
C GLU A 350 -2.11 -7.07 3.39
N PRO A 351 -1.00 -7.71 3.80
CA PRO A 351 0.29 -7.39 3.25
C PRO A 351 0.38 -7.92 1.82
N PHE A 352 0.98 -7.13 0.93
CA PHE A 352 1.27 -7.58 -0.43
C PHE A 352 2.78 -7.65 -0.66
N ILE A 353 3.17 -8.47 -1.63
CA ILE A 353 4.55 -8.64 -2.02
C ILE A 353 4.80 -7.76 -3.24
N GLU A 354 5.73 -6.83 -3.12
CA GLU A 354 6.28 -6.14 -4.27
C GLU A 354 7.61 -6.79 -4.65
N VAL A 355 7.63 -7.28 -5.89
CA VAL A 355 8.77 -7.88 -6.55
C VAL A 355 9.37 -6.79 -7.44
N GLU A 356 10.39 -6.12 -6.93
CA GLU A 356 11.14 -5.14 -7.70
C GLU A 356 12.24 -5.87 -8.47
N TYR A 357 12.20 -5.77 -9.79
CA TYR A 357 13.30 -6.18 -10.64
C TYR A 357 14.40 -5.12 -10.52
N ILE A 358 15.47 -5.46 -9.81
CA ILE A 358 16.63 -4.58 -9.74
C ILE A 358 17.30 -4.62 -11.11
N ASP A 359 17.26 -3.50 -11.84
CA ASP A 359 18.07 -3.30 -13.05
C ASP A 359 19.55 -3.46 -12.68
N GLY A 360 20.30 -4.23 -13.47
CA GLY A 360 21.72 -4.30 -13.16
C GLY A 360 22.66 -4.98 -14.13
N LYS A 361 22.24 -6.04 -14.84
CA LYS A 361 23.24 -6.82 -15.61
C LYS A 361 22.89 -7.06 -17.08
N LEU A 362 21.61 -7.22 -17.43
CA LEU A 362 21.20 -7.44 -18.82
C LEU A 362 21.21 -6.15 -19.64
N GLU A 363 20.67 -5.05 -19.09
CA GLU A 363 20.76 -3.73 -19.73
C GLU A 363 22.20 -3.21 -19.77
N GLU A 364 22.98 -3.46 -18.72
CA GLU A 364 24.42 -3.16 -18.73
C GLU A 364 25.16 -3.99 -19.80
N LEU A 365 24.81 -5.27 -19.97
CA LEU A 365 25.34 -6.11 -21.04
C LEU A 365 24.97 -5.56 -22.42
N ASP A 366 23.72 -5.15 -22.64
CA ASP A 366 23.25 -4.61 -23.91
C ASP A 366 24.02 -3.32 -24.26
N ARG A 367 24.07 -2.37 -23.32
CA ARG A 367 24.81 -1.11 -23.45
C ARG A 367 26.30 -1.32 -23.71
N GLU A 368 26.96 -2.23 -22.99
CA GLU A 368 28.38 -2.52 -23.19
C GLU A 368 28.64 -3.33 -24.47
N THR A 369 27.65 -4.07 -24.99
CA THR A 369 27.68 -4.74 -26.30
C THR A 369 27.58 -3.74 -27.43
N ASP A 370 26.64 -2.78 -27.34
CA ASP A 370 26.52 -1.69 -28.31
C ASP A 370 27.82 -0.87 -28.39
N LEU A 371 28.38 -0.50 -27.24
CA LEU A 371 29.66 0.20 -27.19
C LEU A 371 30.79 -0.63 -27.84
N PHE A 372 30.81 -1.95 -27.66
CA PHE A 372 31.78 -2.82 -28.32
C PHE A 372 31.60 -2.85 -29.84
N LEU A 373 30.36 -2.92 -30.32
CA LEU A 373 30.03 -2.92 -31.75
C LEU A 373 30.37 -1.57 -32.41
N ASP A 374 30.07 -0.45 -31.75
CA ASP A 374 30.43 0.89 -32.20
C ASP A 374 31.96 1.04 -32.33
N MET A 375 32.71 0.54 -31.35
CA MET A 375 34.18 0.55 -31.41
C MET A 375 34.72 -0.34 -32.53
N LEU A 376 34.06 -1.46 -32.82
CA LEU A 376 34.44 -2.37 -33.91
C LEU A 376 34.17 -1.73 -35.29
N GLU A 377 33.04 -1.04 -35.43
CA GLU A 377 32.70 -0.28 -36.65
C GLU A 377 33.68 0.89 -36.86
N ALA A 378 33.99 1.65 -35.81
CA ALA A 378 34.99 2.72 -35.87
C ALA A 378 36.37 2.21 -36.31
N SER A 379 36.82 1.07 -35.77
CA SER A 379 38.10 0.47 -36.17
C SER A 379 38.10 -0.01 -37.62
N TYR A 380 36.98 -0.57 -38.09
CA TYR A 380 36.82 -0.94 -39.49
C TYR A 380 36.91 0.29 -40.41
N ASP A 381 36.23 1.39 -40.06
CA ASP A 381 36.26 2.63 -40.80
C ASP A 381 37.66 3.25 -40.85
N HIS A 382 38.41 3.23 -39.75
CA HIS A 382 39.81 3.64 -39.72
C HIS A 382 40.67 2.84 -40.70
N LEU A 383 40.58 1.50 -40.65
CA LEU A 383 41.34 0.61 -41.54
C LEU A 383 40.96 0.79 -43.01
N SER A 384 39.67 0.98 -43.29
CA SER A 384 39.16 1.24 -44.63
C SER A 384 39.71 2.56 -45.19
N ALA A 385 39.68 3.64 -44.39
CA ALA A 385 40.20 4.94 -44.78
C ALA A 385 41.71 4.89 -45.09
N TYR A 386 42.50 4.19 -44.28
CA TYR A 386 43.93 3.98 -44.57
C TYR A 386 44.16 3.12 -45.82
N GLY A 387 43.34 2.09 -46.03
CA GLY A 387 43.36 1.28 -47.25
C GLY A 387 43.12 2.11 -48.51
N ASP A 388 42.14 3.02 -48.48
CA ASP A 388 41.85 3.94 -49.58
C ASP A 388 42.99 4.93 -49.83
N GLN A 389 43.58 5.48 -48.77
CA GLN A 389 44.75 6.36 -48.86
C GLN A 389 45.96 5.64 -49.45
N ALA A 390 46.29 4.43 -48.97
CA ALA A 390 47.37 3.61 -49.49
C ALA A 390 47.15 3.23 -50.96
N ALA A 391 45.91 2.92 -51.34
CA ALA A 391 45.55 2.65 -52.73
C ALA A 391 45.71 3.89 -53.62
N ALA A 392 45.34 5.07 -53.14
CA ALA A 392 45.53 6.33 -53.86
C ALA A 392 47.03 6.66 -54.07
N ILE A 393 47.85 6.50 -53.03
CA ILE A 393 49.30 6.72 -53.11
C ILE A 393 49.94 5.71 -54.07
N THR A 394 49.54 4.43 -54.02
CA THR A 394 50.04 3.39 -54.92
C THR A 394 49.68 3.67 -56.38
N ARG A 395 48.50 4.23 -56.65
CA ARG A 395 48.12 4.67 -58.01
C ARG A 395 49.01 5.81 -58.49
N GLN A 396 49.32 6.79 -57.63
CA GLN A 396 50.23 7.89 -57.96
C GLN A 396 51.66 7.40 -58.20
N LEU A 397 52.17 6.53 -57.33
CA LEU A 397 53.48 5.88 -57.49
C LEU A 397 53.60 5.18 -58.85
N ASN A 398 52.60 4.39 -59.21
CA ASN A 398 52.57 3.69 -60.50
C ASN A 398 52.51 4.66 -61.70
N ALA A 399 51.83 5.80 -61.56
CA ALA A 399 51.80 6.82 -62.60
C ALA A 399 53.19 7.46 -62.80
N ASN A 400 53.85 7.86 -61.70
CA ASN A 400 55.19 8.45 -61.75
C ASN A 400 56.21 7.46 -62.32
N LEU A 401 56.19 6.18 -61.90
CA LEU A 401 57.07 5.13 -62.44
C LEU A 401 56.85 4.89 -63.94
N ARG A 402 55.61 5.00 -64.44
CA ARG A 402 55.33 4.94 -65.88
C ARG A 402 55.94 6.13 -66.62
N ASN A 403 55.86 7.33 -66.07
CA ASN A 403 56.47 8.54 -66.66
C ASN A 403 58.00 8.46 -66.68
N VAL A 404 58.60 7.93 -65.60
CA VAL A 404 60.05 7.61 -65.52
C VAL A 404 60.43 6.63 -66.63
N SER A 405 59.67 5.54 -66.80
CA SER A 405 59.92 4.53 -67.85
C SER A 405 59.81 5.12 -69.26
N ALA A 406 58.79 5.95 -69.52
CA ALA A 406 58.61 6.62 -70.81
C ALA A 406 59.80 7.56 -71.12
N SER A 407 60.25 8.33 -70.13
CA SER A 407 61.39 9.24 -70.27
C SER A 407 62.71 8.49 -70.51
N ALA A 408 62.93 7.38 -69.80
CA ALA A 408 64.09 6.50 -70.03
C ALA A 408 64.08 5.89 -71.44
N THR A 409 62.91 5.46 -71.93
CA THR A 409 62.76 4.91 -73.27
C THR A 409 63.06 5.97 -74.34
N ASN A 410 62.62 7.21 -74.14
CA ASN A 410 62.94 8.33 -75.03
C ASN A 410 64.45 8.62 -75.06
N LEU A 411 65.12 8.60 -73.90
CA LEU A 411 66.59 8.75 -73.84
C LEU A 411 67.34 7.64 -74.57
N LEU A 412 66.88 6.39 -74.45
CA LEU A 412 67.45 5.25 -75.18
C LEU A 412 67.26 5.40 -76.69
N ASN A 413 66.10 5.85 -77.14
CA ASN A 413 65.84 6.11 -78.55
C ASN A 413 66.75 7.21 -79.10
N ILE A 414 66.89 8.34 -78.39
CA ILE A 414 67.82 9.43 -78.76
C ILE A 414 69.27 8.92 -78.86
N THR A 415 69.68 8.08 -77.90
CA THR A 415 71.03 7.48 -77.90
C THR A 415 71.25 6.57 -79.10
N ASN A 416 70.25 5.76 -79.45
CA ASN A 416 70.31 4.87 -80.61
C ASN A 416 70.33 5.67 -81.94
N ASP A 417 69.54 6.73 -82.05
CA ASP A 417 69.54 7.63 -83.21
C ASP A 417 70.90 8.31 -83.37
N LEU A 418 71.49 8.81 -82.27
CA LEU A 418 72.85 9.37 -82.27
C LEU A 418 73.88 8.32 -82.69
N TRP A 419 73.77 7.08 -82.22
CA TRP A 419 74.65 5.98 -82.61
C TRP A 419 74.56 5.68 -84.11
N HIS A 420 73.36 5.65 -84.68
CA HIS A 420 73.15 5.45 -86.11
C HIS A 420 73.78 6.57 -86.95
N VAL A 421 73.56 7.83 -86.56
CA VAL A 421 74.17 8.99 -87.24
C VAL A 421 75.71 8.92 -87.11
N TYR A 422 76.24 8.65 -85.93
CA TYR A 422 77.68 8.53 -85.73
C TYR A 422 78.30 7.43 -86.60
N ASN A 423 77.70 6.25 -86.61
CA ASN A 423 78.22 5.10 -87.35
C ASN A 423 78.13 5.30 -88.87
N GLN A 424 77.03 5.89 -89.34
CA GLN A 424 76.84 6.24 -90.74
C GLN A 424 77.89 7.26 -91.21
N GLU A 425 78.10 8.34 -90.45
CA GLU A 425 79.05 9.39 -90.82
C GLU A 425 80.52 8.92 -90.66
N LEU A 426 80.84 8.10 -89.65
CA LEU A 426 82.15 7.46 -89.50
C LEU A 426 82.45 6.49 -90.64
N SER A 427 81.46 5.73 -91.10
CA SER A 427 81.60 4.91 -92.30
C SER A 427 81.83 5.77 -93.55
N GLY A 428 81.18 6.93 -93.64
CA GLY A 428 81.42 7.95 -94.66
C GLY A 428 82.87 8.43 -94.65
N ILE A 429 83.39 8.84 -93.49
CA ILE A 429 84.79 9.25 -93.30
C ILE A 429 85.75 8.11 -93.67
N SER A 430 85.46 6.87 -93.28
CA SER A 430 86.28 5.72 -93.66
C SER A 430 86.28 5.48 -95.18
N SER A 431 85.15 5.70 -95.84
CA SER A 431 85.05 5.59 -97.31
C SER A 431 85.80 6.71 -98.00
N ASP A 432 85.76 7.94 -97.49
CA ASP A 432 86.54 9.07 -97.97
C ASP A 432 88.04 8.84 -97.75
N PHE A 433 88.43 8.21 -96.64
CA PHE A 433 89.82 7.85 -96.37
C PHE A 433 90.33 6.77 -97.32
N ASN A 434 89.51 5.75 -97.60
CA ASN A 434 89.84 4.74 -98.60
C ASN A 434 89.93 5.36 -100.00
N ARG A 435 89.01 6.27 -100.35
CA ARG A 435 89.06 7.01 -101.61
C ARG A 435 90.32 7.87 -101.70
N LEU A 436 90.70 8.56 -100.63
CA LEU A 436 91.97 9.29 -100.55
C LEU A 436 93.16 8.34 -100.74
N SER A 437 93.19 7.19 -100.04
CA SER A 437 94.23 6.17 -100.21
C SER A 437 94.33 5.70 -101.66
N ASP A 438 93.19 5.46 -102.32
CA ASP A 438 93.14 4.97 -103.68
C ASP A 438 93.47 6.07 -104.70
N ASP A 439 93.08 7.33 -104.47
CA ASP A 439 93.50 8.49 -105.25
C ASP A 439 95.03 8.67 -105.14
N LEU A 440 95.58 8.57 -103.93
CA LEU A 440 97.04 8.64 -103.68
C LEU A 440 97.79 7.45 -104.32
N LYS A 441 97.18 6.24 -104.34
CA LYS A 441 97.74 5.08 -105.05
C LYS A 441 97.64 5.24 -106.56
N ALA A 442 96.54 5.77 -107.09
CA ALA A 442 96.36 6.00 -108.53
C ALA A 442 97.36 7.03 -109.04
N ILE A 443 97.62 8.09 -108.26
CA ILE A 443 98.70 9.06 -108.55
C ILE A 443 100.07 8.34 -108.55
N ARG A 444 100.33 7.45 -107.58
CA ARG A 444 101.57 6.64 -107.50
C ARG A 444 101.69 5.56 -108.59
N ASP A 445 100.60 4.96 -109.03
CA ASP A 445 100.60 3.89 -110.04
C ASP A 445 100.65 4.51 -111.45
N GLN A 446 100.15 5.74 -111.64
CA GLN A 446 100.47 6.56 -112.82
C GLN A 446 101.97 6.87 -112.94
N GLU A 447 102.73 6.88 -111.85
CA GLU A 447 104.20 6.95 -111.92
C GLU A 447 104.84 5.64 -112.45
N LYS A 448 104.12 4.50 -112.50
CA LYS A 448 104.69 3.18 -112.85
C LYS A 448 104.51 2.72 -114.30
N GLU A 449 103.55 3.25 -115.06
CA GLU A 449 103.21 2.72 -116.42
C GLU A 449 103.91 3.42 -117.61
N GLU A 450 104.55 4.59 -117.44
CA GLU A 450 105.48 5.13 -118.44
C GLU A 450 106.89 4.55 -118.21
N GLY A 451 107.18 3.43 -118.90
CA GLY A 451 108.35 2.60 -118.62
C GLY A 451 109.73 3.27 -118.69
N LYS A 452 110.49 3.16 -117.60
CA LYS A 452 111.95 3.04 -117.55
C LYS A 452 112.40 2.19 -116.33
N PRO A 453 113.51 1.43 -116.44
CA PRO A 453 113.85 0.37 -115.49
C PRO A 453 114.79 0.81 -114.35
N ASP A 454 114.82 -0.07 -113.35
CA ASP A 454 115.87 -0.38 -112.38
C ASP A 454 116.22 0.56 -111.21
N SER A 455 116.17 -0.10 -110.04
CA SER A 455 117.07 0.00 -108.90
C SER A 455 116.94 1.19 -107.95
N VAL A 456 116.44 0.91 -106.74
CA VAL A 456 117.25 1.02 -105.52
C VAL A 456 116.91 -0.17 -104.60
N SER A 457 117.81 -1.14 -104.59
CA SER A 457 118.07 -1.95 -103.39
C SER A 457 118.69 -1.01 -102.36
N GLY A 458 118.12 -0.93 -101.16
CA GLY A 458 118.59 -0.02 -100.13
C GLY A 458 118.04 -0.36 -98.76
N ASN A 459 118.28 -1.59 -98.30
CA ASN A 459 118.72 -1.71 -96.91
C ASN A 459 120.11 -1.07 -96.90
N ASP A 460 120.19 0.18 -96.46
CA ASP A 460 121.20 0.55 -95.49
C ASP A 460 120.88 1.90 -94.83
N GLN A 461 120.98 1.83 -93.53
CA GLN A 461 120.84 2.83 -92.49
C GLN A 461 121.71 4.06 -92.78
N ILE A 462 121.09 5.25 -92.83
CA ILE A 462 121.81 6.53 -92.72
C ILE A 462 121.18 7.37 -91.61
N ASP A 463 122.06 7.68 -90.67
CA ASP A 463 121.93 8.45 -89.43
C ASP A 463 121.69 9.94 -89.70
N TRP A 464 120.85 10.59 -88.87
CA TRP A 464 120.38 11.97 -89.05
C TRP A 464 120.75 12.88 -87.88
N ASP A 465 122.05 13.09 -87.66
CA ASP A 465 122.51 14.26 -86.93
C ASP A 465 123.84 14.79 -87.51
N LYS A 466 123.76 15.57 -88.61
CA LYS A 466 124.56 16.79 -88.90
C LYS A 466 124.67 17.16 -90.40
N PRO A 467 124.95 18.45 -90.70
CA PRO A 467 125.23 18.93 -92.06
C PRO A 467 126.60 18.46 -92.57
N GLY A 468 126.69 18.26 -93.89
CA GLY A 468 127.93 18.03 -94.62
C GLY A 468 127.73 17.63 -96.08
N ASP A 469 127.16 18.54 -96.87
CA ASP A 469 127.21 18.77 -98.34
C ASP A 469 127.38 17.59 -99.31
N TRP A 470 126.37 17.40 -100.18
CA TRP A 470 126.51 16.72 -101.48
C TRP A 470 125.76 17.49 -102.57
N GLU A 471 126.45 17.70 -103.70
CA GLU A 471 125.98 18.38 -104.91
C GLU A 471 125.33 17.40 -105.91
N ILE A 472 124.29 17.90 -106.63
CA ILE A 472 123.76 17.51 -107.98
C ILE A 472 123.06 16.13 -108.03
N PRO A 473 121.85 15.95 -108.66
CA PRO A 473 121.47 16.52 -109.96
C PRO A 473 120.10 17.19 -110.10
N ASP A 474 120.03 18.09 -111.08
CA ASP A 474 118.82 18.68 -111.67
C ASP A 474 117.76 17.60 -111.99
N TRP A 475 116.66 17.60 -111.23
CA TRP A 475 115.45 16.86 -111.54
C TRP A 475 114.37 17.85 -111.96
N GLU A 476 113.96 17.76 -113.22
CA GLU A 476 112.83 18.50 -113.76
C GLU A 476 111.56 18.21 -112.92
N LYS A 477 110.85 19.28 -112.55
CA LYS A 477 109.61 19.24 -111.76
C LYS A 477 108.61 18.21 -112.32
N PRO A 478 108.16 17.22 -111.55
CA PRO A 478 107.02 16.39 -111.93
C PRO A 478 105.75 17.23 -111.85
N GLY A 479 104.87 17.12 -112.85
CA GLY A 479 103.62 17.86 -112.97
C GLY A 479 102.54 17.55 -111.92
N TYR A 480 102.83 16.76 -110.87
CA TYR A 480 101.81 16.12 -110.03
C TYR A 480 101.61 16.73 -108.61
N THR A 481 102.30 17.84 -108.24
CA THR A 481 102.20 18.44 -106.88
C THR A 481 100.85 19.09 -106.57
N GLN A 482 100.07 19.47 -107.59
CA GLN A 482 98.75 20.08 -107.41
C GLN A 482 97.66 19.03 -107.15
N GLU A 483 97.81 17.83 -107.71
CA GLU A 483 96.84 16.74 -107.60
C GLU A 483 96.82 16.13 -106.19
N TYR A 484 97.99 15.96 -105.57
CA TYR A 484 98.10 15.58 -104.15
C TYR A 484 97.40 16.59 -103.22
N ARG A 485 97.55 17.90 -103.46
CA ARG A 485 96.89 18.95 -102.65
C ARG A 485 95.38 18.94 -102.84
N ASN A 486 94.91 18.73 -104.06
CA ASN A 486 93.48 18.65 -104.35
C ASN A 486 92.83 17.42 -103.72
N ALA A 487 93.48 16.24 -103.77
CA ALA A 487 92.99 15.02 -103.12
C ALA A 487 92.89 15.20 -101.60
N LEU A 488 93.93 15.77 -100.97
CA LEU A 488 93.95 16.03 -99.53
C LEU A 488 92.92 17.09 -99.11
N SER A 489 92.73 18.15 -99.91
CA SER A 489 91.73 19.19 -99.67
C SER A 489 90.31 18.63 -99.77
N ASN A 490 90.02 17.85 -100.81
CA ASN A 490 88.70 17.22 -100.98
C ASN A 490 88.38 16.25 -99.83
N PHE A 491 89.38 15.50 -99.35
CA PHE A 491 89.24 14.66 -98.16
C PHE A 491 89.00 15.48 -96.88
N ALA A 492 89.75 16.57 -96.68
CA ALA A 492 89.60 17.45 -95.52
C ALA A 492 88.22 18.14 -95.50
N ASP A 493 87.73 18.61 -96.65
CA ASP A 493 86.41 19.25 -96.78
C ASP A 493 85.28 18.24 -96.57
N SER A 494 85.41 17.02 -97.12
CA SER A 494 84.42 15.96 -96.94
C SER A 494 84.37 15.44 -95.50
N THR A 495 85.53 15.18 -94.90
CA THR A 495 85.65 14.80 -93.48
C THR A 495 85.15 15.90 -92.56
N GLY A 496 85.44 17.16 -92.88
CA GLY A 496 84.91 18.33 -92.16
C GLY A 496 83.38 18.39 -92.21
N SER A 497 82.77 18.10 -93.36
CA SER A 497 81.32 18.01 -93.53
C SER A 497 80.69 16.89 -92.70
N HIS A 498 81.30 15.69 -92.69
CA HIS A 498 80.87 14.56 -91.84
C HIS A 498 80.95 14.91 -90.35
N LEU A 499 82.06 15.51 -89.90
CA LEU A 499 82.22 15.96 -88.51
C LEU A 499 81.22 17.06 -88.14
N HIS A 500 80.90 17.97 -89.05
CA HIS A 500 79.91 19.02 -88.82
C HIS A 500 78.50 18.42 -88.64
N LYS A 501 78.11 17.43 -89.44
CA LYS A 501 76.82 16.72 -89.29
C LYS A 501 76.73 15.95 -87.98
N MET A 502 77.82 15.30 -87.54
CA MET A 502 77.88 14.64 -86.24
C MET A 502 77.74 15.66 -85.10
N THR A 503 78.36 16.84 -85.24
CA THR A 503 78.29 17.94 -84.27
C THR A 503 76.89 18.58 -84.22
N ASP A 504 76.24 18.79 -85.37
CA ASP A 504 74.89 19.33 -85.47
C ASP A 504 73.83 18.36 -84.92
N ALA A 505 73.96 17.06 -85.20
CA ALA A 505 73.10 16.04 -84.62
C ALA A 505 73.23 15.97 -83.09
N THR A 506 74.46 16.08 -82.57
CA THR A 506 74.72 16.07 -81.12
C THR A 506 74.20 17.33 -80.44
N SER A 507 74.44 18.51 -81.02
CA SER A 507 73.98 19.79 -80.47
C SER A 507 72.46 19.96 -80.55
N GLY A 508 71.82 19.48 -81.63
CA GLY A 508 70.36 19.48 -81.79
C GLY A 508 69.63 18.58 -80.79
N GLN A 509 70.25 17.47 -80.37
CA GLN A 509 69.68 16.53 -79.40
C GLN A 509 69.95 16.91 -77.93
N HIS A 510 70.95 17.75 -77.66
CA HIS A 510 71.35 18.15 -76.30
C HIS A 510 70.20 18.75 -75.47
N GLY A 511 69.34 19.57 -76.09
CA GLY A 511 68.16 20.15 -75.44
C GLY A 511 67.11 19.10 -75.06
N GLN A 512 66.89 18.09 -75.92
CA GLN A 512 65.93 17.01 -75.66
C GLN A 512 66.44 16.04 -74.59
N VAL A 513 67.74 15.72 -74.60
CA VAL A 513 68.38 14.91 -73.55
C VAL A 513 68.29 15.60 -72.20
N SER A 514 68.61 16.90 -72.13
CA SER A 514 68.55 17.66 -70.88
C SER A 514 67.13 17.73 -70.33
N HIS A 515 66.13 17.99 -71.19
CA HIS A 515 64.72 18.02 -70.79
C HIS A 515 64.23 16.65 -70.29
N ASN A 516 64.53 15.56 -71.02
CA ASN A 516 64.11 14.21 -70.60
C ASN A 516 64.80 13.76 -69.30
N LEU A 517 66.05 14.16 -69.06
CA LEU A 517 66.75 13.91 -67.79
C LEU A 517 66.15 14.70 -66.62
N GLU A 518 65.71 15.94 -66.86
CA GLU A 518 65.04 16.76 -65.85
C GLU A 518 63.67 16.18 -65.47
N VAL A 519 62.85 15.81 -66.47
CA VAL A 519 61.57 15.11 -66.25
C VAL A 519 61.78 13.78 -65.54
N PHE A 520 62.78 13.00 -65.97
CA PHE A 520 63.12 11.72 -65.32
C PHE A 520 63.48 11.91 -63.84
N ASN A 521 64.31 12.90 -63.51
CA ASN A 521 64.73 13.16 -62.13
C ASN A 521 63.57 13.67 -61.27
N LEU A 522 62.73 14.56 -61.81
CA LEU A 522 61.55 15.09 -61.11
C LEU A 522 60.54 13.98 -60.79
N GLU A 523 60.23 13.12 -61.76
CA GLU A 523 59.27 12.02 -61.58
C GLU A 523 59.81 10.92 -60.67
N LEU A 524 61.13 10.67 -60.71
CA LEU A 524 61.78 9.75 -59.77
C LEU A 524 61.74 10.27 -58.34
N ALA A 525 62.00 11.57 -58.14
CA ALA A 525 61.88 12.20 -56.83
C ALA A 525 60.43 12.15 -56.32
N ALA A 526 59.45 12.41 -57.18
CA ALA A 526 58.03 12.29 -56.84
C ALA A 526 57.62 10.84 -56.52
N ALA A 527 58.17 9.85 -57.21
CA ALA A 527 57.96 8.44 -56.88
C ALA A 527 58.55 8.06 -55.51
N MET A 528 59.74 8.57 -55.17
CA MET A 528 60.34 8.36 -53.85
C MET A 528 59.53 9.04 -52.74
N ASP A 529 59.00 10.24 -52.97
CA ASP A 529 58.09 10.93 -52.05
C ASP A 529 56.79 10.13 -51.82
N CYS A 530 56.18 9.60 -52.88
CA CYS A 530 55.02 8.70 -52.77
C CYS A 530 55.35 7.45 -51.94
N LEU A 531 56.56 6.89 -52.08
CA LEU A 531 56.96 5.71 -51.31
C LEU A 531 57.13 6.03 -49.81
N SER A 532 57.73 7.19 -49.49
CA SER A 532 57.83 7.68 -48.10
C SER A 532 56.44 7.90 -47.50
N ARG A 533 55.55 8.58 -48.22
CA ARG A 533 54.18 8.83 -47.76
C ARG A 533 53.39 7.54 -47.57
N LEU A 534 53.62 6.52 -48.42
CA LEU A 534 53.01 5.20 -48.25
C LEU A 534 53.49 4.55 -46.94
N THR A 535 54.79 4.60 -46.66
CA THR A 535 55.37 4.12 -45.40
C THR A 535 54.77 4.85 -44.20
N ASP A 536 54.71 6.19 -44.22
CA ASP A 536 54.12 6.97 -43.14
C ASP A 536 52.64 6.61 -42.90
N THR A 537 51.86 6.39 -43.97
CA THR A 537 50.46 5.96 -43.85
C THR A 537 50.31 4.55 -43.30
N LEU A 538 51.23 3.63 -43.62
CA LEU A 538 51.20 2.27 -43.11
C LEU A 538 51.62 2.21 -41.64
N ASP A 539 52.62 3.00 -41.24
CA ASP A 539 53.04 3.12 -39.84
C ASP A 539 51.93 3.75 -38.98
N ALA A 540 51.27 4.79 -39.49
CA ALA A 540 50.10 5.39 -38.83
C ALA A 540 48.91 4.42 -38.73
N ALA A 541 48.65 3.65 -39.80
CA ALA A 541 47.62 2.62 -39.80
C ALA A 541 47.90 1.52 -38.77
N GLN A 542 49.15 1.07 -38.66
CA GLN A 542 49.55 0.07 -37.68
C GLN A 542 49.40 0.58 -36.25
N SER A 543 49.88 1.80 -35.96
CA SER A 543 49.73 2.38 -34.62
C SER A 543 48.26 2.60 -34.22
N THR A 544 47.40 2.94 -35.17
CA THR A 544 45.96 3.13 -34.90
C THR A 544 45.28 1.77 -34.68
N ALA A 545 45.62 0.78 -35.49
CA ALA A 545 45.09 -0.58 -35.35
C ALA A 545 45.49 -1.21 -34.01
N ASP A 546 46.73 -1.02 -33.55
CA ASP A 546 47.17 -1.52 -32.24
C ASP A 546 46.36 -0.88 -31.09
N ALA A 547 46.11 0.44 -31.17
CA ALA A 547 45.30 1.15 -30.17
C ALA A 547 43.83 0.70 -30.17
N ASP A 548 43.23 0.53 -31.35
CA ASP A 548 41.85 0.05 -31.49
C ASP A 548 41.71 -1.38 -30.95
N VAL A 549 42.68 -2.27 -31.23
CA VAL A 549 42.71 -3.66 -30.72
C VAL A 549 42.83 -3.69 -29.19
N ASP A 550 43.68 -2.85 -28.59
CA ASP A 550 43.80 -2.76 -27.14
C ASP A 550 42.50 -2.27 -26.48
N ALA A 551 41.84 -1.29 -27.09
CA ALA A 551 40.57 -0.76 -26.62
C ALA A 551 39.45 -1.80 -26.72
N LEU A 552 39.35 -2.50 -27.86
CA LEU A 552 38.42 -3.64 -28.06
C LEU A 552 38.69 -4.76 -27.06
N ALA A 553 39.95 -5.09 -26.79
CA ALA A 553 40.33 -6.13 -25.82
C ALA A 553 40.02 -5.73 -24.36
N ALA A 554 40.11 -4.45 -24.01
CA ALA A 554 39.67 -3.94 -22.72
C ALA A 554 38.14 -4.05 -22.57
N GLN A 555 37.40 -3.68 -23.62
CA GLN A 555 35.94 -3.73 -23.63
C GLN A 555 35.41 -5.17 -23.61
N ALA A 556 36.00 -6.08 -24.39
CA ALA A 556 35.67 -7.50 -24.37
C ALA A 556 35.91 -8.16 -23.00
N ARG A 557 36.93 -7.70 -22.24
CA ARG A 557 37.17 -8.17 -20.86
C ARG A 557 36.07 -7.74 -19.90
N LYS A 558 35.51 -6.53 -20.04
CA LYS A 558 34.34 -6.10 -19.25
C LYS A 558 33.12 -6.94 -19.58
N LEU A 559 32.82 -7.11 -20.86
CA LEU A 559 31.70 -7.92 -21.35
C LEU A 559 31.78 -9.36 -20.80
N ARG A 560 32.97 -9.97 -20.84
CA ARG A 560 33.20 -11.32 -20.30
C ARG A 560 32.94 -11.42 -18.80
N ARG A 561 33.26 -10.38 -18.01
CA ARG A 561 32.97 -10.36 -16.57
C ARG A 561 31.48 -10.27 -16.30
N LEU A 562 30.75 -9.43 -17.05
CA LEU A 562 29.30 -9.31 -16.97
C LEU A 562 28.62 -10.65 -17.28
N ILE A 563 29.01 -11.30 -18.39
CA ILE A 563 28.49 -12.62 -18.78
C ILE A 563 28.79 -13.69 -17.73
N SER A 564 30.00 -13.70 -17.15
CA SER A 564 30.34 -14.64 -16.07
C SER A 564 29.49 -14.39 -14.83
N GLY A 565 29.28 -13.13 -14.43
CA GLY A 565 28.43 -12.79 -13.29
C GLY A 565 26.98 -13.23 -13.50
N ILE A 566 26.41 -12.96 -14.68
CA ILE A 566 25.04 -13.41 -15.04
C ILE A 566 24.95 -14.95 -14.99
N ARG A 567 25.96 -15.64 -15.53
CA ARG A 567 26.03 -17.10 -15.52
C ARG A 567 26.07 -17.65 -14.09
N ASP A 568 26.92 -17.08 -13.24
CA ASP A 568 27.11 -17.56 -11.87
C ASP A 568 25.85 -17.30 -11.01
N ASP A 569 25.17 -16.16 -11.21
CA ASP A 569 23.87 -15.86 -10.58
C ASP A 569 22.79 -16.87 -11.02
N LEU A 570 22.70 -17.16 -12.32
CA LEU A 570 21.73 -18.10 -12.89
C LEU A 570 21.91 -19.53 -12.32
N PHE A 571 23.15 -19.97 -12.13
CA PHE A 571 23.44 -21.30 -11.57
C PHE A 571 23.36 -21.35 -10.04
N SER A 572 23.44 -20.22 -9.35
CA SER A 572 23.20 -20.15 -7.90
C SER A 572 21.73 -20.41 -7.53
N TYR A 573 20.80 -20.05 -8.41
CA TYR A 573 19.36 -20.18 -8.20
C TYR A 573 18.83 -21.63 -8.35
N GLU A 574 19.51 -22.49 -9.13
CA GLU A 574 19.13 -23.91 -9.27
C GLU A 574 19.65 -24.83 -8.14
N GLY A 575 20.33 -24.29 -7.12
CA GLY A 575 20.87 -25.09 -6.01
C GLY A 575 21.96 -26.09 -6.42
N ILE A 576 22.52 -25.95 -7.63
CA ILE A 576 23.65 -26.75 -8.11
C ILE A 576 24.89 -25.88 -8.08
N THR A 577 25.61 -25.89 -6.95
CA THR A 577 27.00 -25.46 -6.94
C THR A 577 27.82 -26.48 -7.74
N VAL A 578 27.95 -26.28 -9.05
CA VAL A 578 28.99 -26.98 -9.81
C VAL A 578 30.30 -26.29 -9.46
N ASN A 579 31.00 -26.82 -8.46
CA ASN A 579 32.45 -26.67 -8.38
C ASN A 579 33.03 -27.35 -9.62
N ASP A 580 33.11 -26.62 -10.73
CA ASP A 580 33.80 -27.10 -11.91
C ASP A 580 35.30 -26.87 -11.72
N THR A 581 35.93 -27.95 -11.27
CA THR A 581 37.36 -28.20 -11.37
C THR A 581 37.78 -28.21 -12.84
N SER A 582 38.09 -27.04 -13.41
CA SER A 582 38.92 -26.93 -14.62
C SER A 582 39.68 -25.60 -14.67
N ASP A 583 40.50 -25.37 -13.65
CA ASP A 583 41.67 -24.50 -13.79
C ASP A 583 42.69 -25.17 -14.72
N GLU A 584 42.59 -24.93 -16.03
CA GLU A 584 43.80 -24.83 -16.84
C GLU A 584 44.21 -23.35 -16.90
N ALA A 585 45.10 -22.99 -15.98
CA ALA A 585 45.91 -21.78 -16.11
C ALA A 585 46.77 -21.89 -17.39
N PRO A 586 46.79 -20.88 -18.27
CA PRO A 586 47.87 -20.75 -19.23
C PRO A 586 49.16 -20.51 -18.44
N SER A 587 50.11 -21.40 -18.68
CA SER A 587 51.42 -21.45 -18.06
C SER A 587 52.23 -20.15 -18.20
N ASP A 588 52.60 -19.55 -17.07
CA ASP A 588 53.68 -18.56 -16.98
C ASP A 588 54.92 -19.21 -16.37
N THR A 589 55.87 -19.58 -17.24
CA THR A 589 57.28 -19.87 -16.96
C THR A 589 58.02 -19.62 -18.29
N ILE A 590 59.12 -18.87 -18.44
CA ILE A 590 60.22 -18.39 -17.61
C ILE A 590 60.89 -17.25 -18.40
N GLU A 591 61.28 -16.14 -17.76
CA GLU A 591 62.68 -15.69 -17.77
C GLU A 591 62.98 -14.75 -16.61
N ASN A 592 64.21 -14.86 -16.13
CA ASN A 592 64.66 -14.74 -14.75
C ASN A 592 65.78 -13.71 -14.68
N ALA A 593 65.80 -12.83 -13.66
CA ALA A 593 67.06 -12.33 -13.10
C ALA A 593 66.85 -11.54 -11.79
N GLY A 594 67.51 -11.99 -10.71
CA GLY A 594 68.25 -11.05 -9.85
C GLY A 594 67.84 -10.88 -8.39
N ALA A 595 68.13 -11.89 -7.57
CA ALA A 595 68.87 -11.85 -6.30
C ALA A 595 68.76 -10.69 -5.27
N TYR A 596 68.81 -11.13 -3.99
CA TYR A 596 69.09 -10.44 -2.71
C TYR A 596 67.91 -9.85 -1.91
N GLY A 597 67.60 -10.51 -0.77
CA GLY A 597 66.96 -9.88 0.40
C GLY A 597 67.98 -9.03 1.21
N PRO A 598 67.76 -8.73 2.51
CA PRO A 598 66.73 -9.24 3.42
C PRO A 598 66.09 -8.14 4.33
N GLU A 599 65.39 -8.60 5.39
CA GLU A 599 65.17 -7.98 6.71
C GLU A 599 63.77 -7.39 7.01
N VAL A 600 63.12 -7.58 8.18
CA VAL A 600 63.39 -8.33 9.44
C VAL A 600 62.14 -8.20 10.36
N SER A 601 61.87 -9.26 11.16
CA SER A 601 61.21 -9.32 12.50
C SER A 601 59.73 -8.86 12.67
N SER A 602 58.92 -9.42 13.57
CA SER A 602 59.04 -10.48 14.59
C SER A 602 57.63 -10.70 15.18
N GLU A 603 57.18 -11.96 15.32
CA GLU A 603 56.97 -12.70 16.59
C GLU A 603 56.14 -11.96 17.67
N SER A 604 55.10 -12.56 18.26
CA SER A 604 55.22 -13.81 19.01
C SER A 604 53.87 -14.43 19.37
N GLN A 605 53.83 -15.75 19.31
CA GLN A 605 52.87 -16.64 19.94
C GLN A 605 53.17 -16.79 21.45
N SER A 606 52.14 -17.11 22.24
CA SER A 606 52.24 -18.22 23.21
C SER A 606 50.85 -18.69 23.60
N GLY A 607 50.60 -19.99 23.46
CA GLY A 607 49.38 -20.65 23.90
C GLY A 607 49.48 -21.25 25.30
N ALA A 608 48.34 -21.77 25.76
CA ALA A 608 48.13 -23.15 26.24
C ALA A 608 47.26 -23.25 27.51
N GLU A 609 46.35 -24.23 27.42
CA GLU A 609 45.75 -25.08 28.46
C GLU A 609 44.32 -24.81 29.00
N LYS A 610 43.57 -25.92 28.98
CA LYS A 610 42.17 -26.14 29.35
C LYS A 610 42.01 -26.33 30.85
N GLN A 611 40.90 -25.85 31.44
CA GLN A 611 40.08 -26.65 32.36
C GLN A 611 38.71 -26.01 32.63
N ALA A 612 37.74 -26.88 32.92
CA ALA A 612 36.31 -26.64 33.04
C ALA A 612 35.87 -25.96 34.35
N GLY A 613 34.70 -25.30 34.34
CA GLY A 613 33.88 -25.07 35.53
C GLY A 613 33.15 -23.72 35.59
N GLN A 614 31.83 -23.78 35.37
CA GLN A 614 30.73 -22.98 35.94
C GLN A 614 30.66 -21.43 35.81
N GLU A 615 29.52 -21.04 35.20
CA GLU A 615 28.58 -19.98 35.57
C GLU A 615 29.07 -18.51 35.62
N GLY A 616 28.50 -17.71 34.69
CA GLY A 616 28.55 -16.26 34.68
C GLY A 616 28.75 -15.69 33.27
N GLU A 617 27.75 -15.75 32.40
CA GLU A 617 27.78 -14.99 31.14
C GLU A 617 27.49 -13.52 31.44
N VAL A 618 28.58 -12.77 31.60
CA VAL A 618 28.61 -11.33 31.38
C VAL A 618 28.52 -11.12 29.87
N LEU A 619 27.40 -10.53 29.42
CA LEU A 619 27.20 -10.08 28.04
C LEU A 619 28.36 -9.16 27.62
N LYS A 620 29.07 -9.57 26.58
CA LYS A 620 30.05 -8.74 25.89
C LYS A 620 29.30 -7.66 25.10
N THR A 621 29.54 -6.42 25.49
CA THR A 621 29.25 -5.21 24.71
C THR A 621 30.09 -5.24 23.44
N GLY A 622 29.45 -5.28 22.26
CA GLY A 622 30.18 -5.26 20.99
C GLY A 622 29.41 -5.55 19.71
N ASP A 623 28.13 -5.93 19.75
CA ASP A 623 27.33 -6.05 18.52
C ASP A 623 26.70 -4.70 18.17
N THR A 624 27.24 -4.06 17.13
CA THR A 624 26.54 -3.00 16.40
C THR A 624 25.24 -3.56 15.88
N VAL A 625 24.12 -3.19 16.52
CA VAL A 625 22.76 -3.40 16.00
C VAL A 625 22.71 -2.74 14.62
N THR A 626 22.69 -3.54 13.56
CA THR A 626 22.44 -3.05 12.20
C THR A 626 20.98 -2.60 12.15
N GLU A 627 20.75 -1.30 12.29
CA GLU A 627 19.43 -0.69 12.12
C GLU A 627 18.87 -1.04 10.73
N LYS A 628 17.77 -1.79 10.67
CA LYS A 628 17.03 -1.99 9.42
C LYS A 628 16.28 -0.70 9.12
N TRP A 629 16.77 0.08 8.15
CA TRP A 629 16.13 1.32 7.72
C TRP A 629 15.02 0.99 6.70
N TYR A 630 13.76 1.07 7.13
CA TYR A 630 12.61 0.91 6.23
C TYR A 630 12.20 2.29 5.69
N ASP A 631 12.43 2.55 4.40
CA ASP A 631 11.85 3.73 3.75
C ASP A 631 10.34 3.51 3.51
N THR A 632 9.55 3.96 4.47
CA THR A 632 8.07 3.88 4.43
C THR A 632 7.42 5.14 3.86
N ALA A 633 8.22 6.11 3.39
CA ALA A 633 7.72 7.39 2.88
C ALA A 633 7.43 7.35 1.38
N SER A 634 8.19 6.55 0.62
CA SER A 634 8.17 6.54 -0.85
C SER A 634 7.00 5.81 -1.50
N PHE A 635 6.30 4.92 -0.80
CA PHE A 635 5.19 4.14 -1.38
C PHE A 635 3.81 4.51 -0.82
N GLN A 636 2.80 4.36 -1.68
CA GLN A 636 1.39 4.66 -1.37
C GLN A 636 0.55 3.41 -1.10
N GLN A 637 0.82 2.28 -1.75
CA GLN A 637 0.02 1.06 -1.60
C GLN A 637 0.23 0.35 -0.25
N GLY A 638 -0.81 -0.29 0.28
CA GLY A 638 -0.77 -1.05 1.54
C GLY A 638 -0.35 -0.20 2.74
N LYS A 639 -0.93 1.00 2.85
CA LYS A 639 -0.54 1.99 3.87
C LYS A 639 -1.74 2.68 4.49
N ILE A 640 -1.73 2.76 5.82
CA ILE A 640 -2.68 3.53 6.62
C ILE A 640 -1.91 4.64 7.32
N THR A 641 -2.31 5.90 7.08
CA THR A 641 -1.57 7.06 7.60
C THR A 641 -2.47 8.21 8.03
N LEU A 642 -2.07 8.94 9.07
CA LEU A 642 -2.78 10.14 9.56
C LEU A 642 -4.24 9.86 9.94
N CYS A 643 -4.59 8.61 10.25
CA CYS A 643 -5.97 8.26 10.57
C CYS A 643 -6.24 8.41 12.06
N LEU A 644 -7.48 8.75 12.40
CA LEU A 644 -7.91 9.01 13.77
C LEU A 644 -9.11 8.13 14.13
N ASN A 645 -8.99 7.31 15.17
CA ASN A 645 -10.14 6.64 15.77
C ASN A 645 -10.53 7.30 17.09
N ARG A 646 -11.78 7.70 17.21
CA ARG A 646 -12.45 8.17 18.44
C ARG A 646 -13.60 7.26 18.87
N GLY A 647 -14.08 6.41 17.96
CA GLY A 647 -15.15 5.46 18.22
C GLY A 647 -14.72 4.32 19.14
N LEU A 648 -15.68 3.76 19.88
CA LEU A 648 -15.49 2.52 20.63
C LEU A 648 -15.30 1.37 19.62
N VAL A 649 -14.36 0.47 19.90
CA VAL A 649 -14.14 -0.77 19.13
C VAL A 649 -14.30 -1.96 20.07
N GLU A 650 -15.28 -2.82 19.81
CA GLU A 650 -15.57 -4.01 20.61
C GLU A 650 -15.62 -5.27 19.74
N ALA A 651 -14.85 -6.29 20.11
CA ALA A 651 -14.94 -7.61 19.49
C ALA A 651 -14.45 -8.75 20.39
N ASP A 652 -14.59 -10.01 19.95
CA ASP A 652 -14.10 -11.14 20.74
C ASP A 652 -12.58 -11.26 20.70
N ALA A 653 -11.92 -11.10 19.54
CA ALA A 653 -10.47 -11.28 19.42
C ALA A 653 -9.85 -10.42 18.31
N ASN A 654 -8.55 -10.15 18.40
CA ASN A 654 -7.78 -9.33 17.45
C ASN A 654 -8.42 -7.94 17.26
N VAL A 655 -8.48 -7.20 18.35
CA VAL A 655 -9.17 -5.90 18.39
C VAL A 655 -8.13 -4.79 18.41
N GLY A 656 -8.21 -3.89 17.44
CA GLY A 656 -7.31 -2.74 17.31
C GLY A 656 -8.06 -1.42 17.26
N GLY A 657 -7.50 -0.36 17.84
CA GLY A 657 -8.09 0.97 17.66
C GLY A 657 -7.96 1.51 16.23
N ILE A 658 -6.94 1.10 15.48
CA ILE A 658 -6.79 1.43 14.05
C ILE A 658 -6.99 0.20 13.18
N VAL A 659 -6.21 -0.87 13.39
CA VAL A 659 -6.24 -2.11 12.59
C VAL A 659 -6.51 -3.33 13.47
N GLY A 660 -7.48 -4.18 13.14
CA GLY A 660 -7.72 -5.42 13.87
C GLY A 660 -6.56 -6.43 13.73
N GLN A 661 -6.34 -6.91 12.51
CA GLN A 661 -5.25 -7.83 12.17
C GLN A 661 -4.48 -7.40 10.92
N ILE A 662 -3.16 -7.55 10.94
CA ILE A 662 -2.29 -7.48 9.75
C ILE A 662 -1.79 -8.90 9.44
N ALA A 663 -2.37 -9.55 8.43
CA ALA A 663 -2.06 -10.93 8.08
C ALA A 663 -2.44 -11.25 6.63
N THR A 664 -1.74 -12.23 6.03
CA THR A 664 -2.11 -12.85 4.75
C THR A 664 -3.29 -13.81 4.95
N GLU A 665 -4.24 -13.83 4.01
CA GLU A 665 -5.25 -14.90 3.97
C GLU A 665 -4.61 -16.25 3.65
N HIS A 666 -5.28 -17.35 4.00
CA HIS A 666 -4.74 -18.70 3.80
C HIS A 666 -4.74 -19.16 2.33
N ASP A 667 -5.34 -18.39 1.43
CA ASP A 667 -5.39 -18.62 -0.01
C ASP A 667 -4.63 -17.50 -0.74
N LEU A 668 -3.29 -17.54 -0.70
CA LEU A 668 -2.42 -16.63 -1.46
C LEU A 668 -2.81 -16.67 -2.95
N ASP A 669 -3.26 -15.55 -3.50
CA ASP A 669 -3.51 -15.40 -4.93
C ASP A 669 -2.29 -14.72 -5.58
N PRO A 670 -1.46 -15.43 -6.34
CA PRO A 670 -0.25 -14.87 -6.93
C PRO A 670 -0.52 -13.74 -7.93
N GLU A 671 -1.73 -13.64 -8.51
CA GLU A 671 -2.06 -12.59 -9.49
C GLU A 671 -2.44 -11.27 -8.80
N ASP A 672 -3.07 -11.35 -7.63
CA ASP A 672 -3.55 -10.18 -6.88
C ASP A 672 -2.60 -9.78 -5.73
N ASP A 673 -1.89 -10.72 -5.09
CA ASP A 673 -1.02 -10.44 -3.93
C ASP A 673 0.42 -10.06 -4.29
N ILE A 674 0.82 -10.31 -5.54
CA ILE A 674 2.18 -10.08 -6.03
C ILE A 674 2.16 -8.99 -7.10
N THR A 675 2.80 -7.87 -6.79
CA THR A 675 3.00 -6.77 -7.74
C THR A 675 4.41 -6.82 -8.29
N PHE A 676 4.53 -6.77 -9.62
CA PHE A 676 5.83 -6.74 -10.30
C PHE A 676 6.13 -5.31 -10.77
N THR A 677 7.28 -4.77 -10.37
CA THR A 677 7.74 -3.44 -10.78
C THR A 677 9.15 -3.52 -11.35
N GLY A 678 9.44 -2.73 -12.39
CA GLY A 678 10.74 -2.73 -13.10
C GLY A 678 10.75 -3.52 -14.42
N ALA A 679 11.87 -3.44 -15.16
CA ALA A 679 12.10 -4.21 -16.37
C ALA A 679 12.58 -5.62 -16.02
N GLU A 680 12.14 -6.66 -16.74
CA GLU A 680 12.46 -8.07 -16.46
C GLU A 680 13.96 -8.28 -16.15
N SER A 681 14.28 -8.68 -14.91
CA SER A 681 15.65 -8.87 -14.42
C SER A 681 15.81 -10.21 -13.68
N LEU A 682 17.05 -10.68 -13.59
CA LEU A 682 17.42 -11.88 -12.82
C LEU A 682 17.62 -11.60 -11.33
N SER A 683 17.78 -10.33 -10.95
CA SER A 683 17.82 -9.89 -9.55
C SER A 683 16.46 -9.41 -9.13
N ILE A 684 15.85 -10.18 -8.24
CA ILE A 684 14.54 -9.91 -7.68
C ILE A 684 14.73 -9.48 -6.22
N GLN A 685 14.17 -8.32 -5.86
CA GLN A 685 13.98 -7.94 -4.47
C GLN A 685 12.51 -8.09 -4.12
N GLU A 686 12.22 -9.00 -3.19
CA GLU A 686 10.89 -9.17 -2.62
C GLU A 686 10.77 -8.28 -1.38
N SER A 687 9.77 -7.41 -1.36
CA SER A 687 9.44 -6.58 -0.20
C SER A 687 7.98 -6.78 0.19
N ILE A 688 7.73 -7.12 1.46
CA ILE A 688 6.37 -7.21 1.99
C ILE A 688 5.96 -5.83 2.48
N LYS A 689 4.88 -5.29 1.91
CA LYS A 689 4.40 -3.94 2.19
C LYS A 689 3.07 -3.98 2.96
N ALA A 690 3.15 -3.62 4.24
CA ALA A 690 2.02 -3.25 5.08
C ALA A 690 2.52 -2.29 6.16
N VAL A 691 2.06 -1.04 6.16
CA VAL A 691 2.53 -0.04 7.12
C VAL A 691 1.37 0.77 7.71
N VAL A 692 1.34 0.84 9.04
CA VAL A 692 0.49 1.77 9.78
C VAL A 692 1.39 2.85 10.37
N ARG A 693 1.17 4.11 10.01
CA ARG A 693 2.00 5.21 10.52
C ARG A 693 1.20 6.45 10.91
N GLU A 694 1.75 7.26 11.80
CA GLU A 694 1.23 8.61 12.12
C GLU A 694 -0.27 8.61 12.43
N SER A 695 -0.78 7.50 12.95
CA SER A 695 -2.21 7.31 13.20
C SER A 695 -2.46 7.30 14.70
N ARG A 696 -3.61 7.83 15.09
CA ARG A 696 -3.95 8.11 16.48
C ARG A 696 -5.22 7.39 16.91
N ASN A 697 -5.19 6.74 18.05
CA ASN A 697 -6.37 6.17 18.69
C ASN A 697 -6.69 6.89 20.01
N GLU A 698 -7.88 7.47 20.08
CA GLU A 698 -8.49 8.07 21.28
C GLU A 698 -9.72 7.27 21.75
N GLY A 699 -10.24 6.37 20.89
CA GLY A 699 -11.41 5.54 21.16
C GLY A 699 -11.07 4.28 21.96
N ARG A 700 -11.93 3.92 22.93
CA ARG A 700 -11.74 2.74 23.78
C ARG A 700 -11.71 1.46 22.92
N VAL A 701 -10.89 0.50 23.33
CA VAL A 701 -10.81 -0.84 22.72
C VAL A 701 -11.18 -1.90 23.76
N ILE A 702 -12.19 -2.72 23.46
CA ILE A 702 -12.65 -3.81 24.32
C ILE A 702 -12.54 -5.14 23.57
N ALA A 703 -11.80 -6.08 24.14
CA ALA A 703 -11.68 -7.44 23.64
C ALA A 703 -12.22 -8.45 24.65
N LYS A 704 -13.07 -9.40 24.25
CA LYS A 704 -13.49 -10.48 25.17
C LYS A 704 -12.40 -11.53 25.39
N ARG A 705 -11.57 -11.75 24.38
CA ARG A 705 -10.46 -12.73 24.32
C ARG A 705 -9.16 -12.02 23.97
N ASN A 706 -8.26 -12.75 23.30
CA ASN A 706 -6.85 -12.37 23.13
C ASN A 706 -6.64 -11.25 22.11
N CYS A 707 -5.49 -10.59 22.23
CA CYS A 707 -4.95 -9.59 21.30
C CYS A 707 -5.78 -8.31 21.26
N ALA A 708 -5.59 -7.45 22.26
CA ALA A 708 -6.15 -6.10 22.30
C ALA A 708 -5.03 -5.07 22.14
N GLY A 709 -5.14 -4.20 21.15
CA GLY A 709 -4.15 -3.16 20.87
C GLY A 709 -4.78 -1.80 20.62
N GLY A 710 -4.11 -0.72 21.03
CA GLY A 710 -4.63 0.62 20.77
C GLY A 710 -4.50 1.04 19.31
N ILE A 711 -3.47 0.55 18.60
CA ILE A 711 -3.32 0.75 17.17
C ILE A 711 -3.62 -0.54 16.44
N VAL A 712 -2.93 -1.63 16.76
CA VAL A 712 -3.08 -2.93 16.07
C VAL A 712 -3.41 -4.06 17.04
N GLY A 713 -4.48 -4.83 16.80
CA GLY A 713 -4.78 -6.00 17.63
C GLY A 713 -3.70 -7.08 17.51
N LYS A 714 -3.50 -7.61 16.30
CA LYS A 714 -2.48 -8.61 15.98
C LYS A 714 -1.75 -8.26 14.67
N ALA A 715 -0.43 -8.10 14.73
CA ALA A 715 0.41 -7.88 13.56
C ALA A 715 1.29 -9.11 13.30
N ASP A 716 0.88 -9.96 12.36
CA ASP A 716 1.70 -11.06 11.87
C ASP A 716 2.73 -10.55 10.84
N PHE A 717 2.39 -9.47 10.14
CA PHE A 717 3.25 -8.75 9.19
C PHE A 717 3.16 -7.23 9.39
N GLY A 718 4.05 -6.50 8.71
CA GLY A 718 3.99 -5.05 8.58
C GLY A 718 4.63 -4.25 9.71
N ALA A 719 4.81 -2.95 9.51
CA ALA A 719 5.47 -2.06 10.48
C ALA A 719 4.50 -1.04 11.08
N ILE A 720 4.64 -0.77 12.38
CA ILE A 720 3.88 0.24 13.11
C ILE A 720 4.83 1.38 13.48
N VAL A 721 4.63 2.57 12.91
CA VAL A 721 5.63 3.65 12.98
C VAL A 721 5.00 4.98 13.35
N SER A 722 5.49 5.65 14.39
CA SER A 722 5.01 7.00 14.76
C SER A 722 3.51 7.05 15.06
N CYS A 723 2.95 5.98 15.64
CA CYS A 723 1.54 5.94 16.02
C CYS A 723 1.34 6.30 17.50
N GLU A 724 0.14 6.81 17.81
CA GLU A 724 -0.19 7.37 19.12
C GLU A 724 -1.47 6.73 19.68
N SER A 725 -1.41 6.16 20.87
CA SER A 725 -2.58 5.61 21.56
C SER A 725 -2.80 6.31 22.89
N TYR A 726 -3.99 6.87 23.06
CA TYR A 726 -4.45 7.61 24.25
C TYR A 726 -5.73 7.01 24.85
N ALA A 727 -6.04 5.78 24.46
CA ALA A 727 -7.29 5.12 24.77
C ALA A 727 -7.15 4.12 25.91
N ASP A 728 -8.28 3.86 26.56
CA ASP A 728 -8.41 2.73 27.48
C ASP A 728 -8.54 1.43 26.67
N ILE A 729 -7.77 0.41 27.04
CA ILE A 729 -7.74 -0.88 26.32
C ILE A 729 -7.95 -1.99 27.33
N GLN A 730 -8.99 -2.78 27.13
CA GLN A 730 -9.42 -3.78 28.09
C GLN A 730 -9.62 -5.14 27.42
N SER A 731 -9.14 -6.18 28.09
CA SER A 731 -9.44 -7.57 27.76
C SER A 731 -10.07 -8.28 28.96
N THR A 732 -11.34 -8.67 28.85
CA THR A 732 -12.10 -9.25 29.99
C THR A 732 -11.64 -10.66 30.35
N GLY A 733 -11.35 -11.48 29.35
CA GLY A 733 -10.91 -12.88 29.52
C GLY A 733 -9.59 -13.25 28.82
N GLY A 734 -9.03 -12.35 28.01
CA GLY A 734 -7.90 -12.62 27.13
C GLY A 734 -6.53 -12.17 27.61
N SER A 735 -5.52 -12.65 26.89
CA SER A 735 -4.10 -12.30 27.04
C SER A 735 -3.62 -11.49 25.84
N TYR A 736 -2.42 -10.91 25.93
CA TYR A 736 -1.80 -10.07 24.90
C TYR A 736 -2.52 -8.73 24.76
N VAL A 737 -2.30 -7.85 25.75
CA VAL A 737 -2.83 -6.49 25.74
C VAL A 737 -1.66 -5.52 25.64
N GLY A 738 -1.72 -4.61 24.68
CA GLY A 738 -0.70 -3.57 24.54
C GLY A 738 -1.28 -2.23 24.14
N GLY A 739 -0.62 -1.16 24.60
CA GLY A 739 -1.08 0.19 24.29
C GLY A 739 -1.02 0.55 22.81
N ILE A 740 -0.01 0.04 22.09
CA ILE A 740 0.11 0.14 20.64
C ILE A 740 -0.36 -1.15 19.97
N ALA A 741 0.18 -2.30 20.38
CA ALA A 741 -0.16 -3.58 19.77
C ALA A 741 -0.42 -4.70 20.78
N GLY A 742 -1.43 -5.54 20.54
CA GLY A 742 -1.65 -6.72 21.38
C GLY A 742 -0.52 -7.74 21.22
N SER A 743 -0.30 -8.19 19.99
CA SER A 743 0.83 -9.02 19.58
C SER A 743 1.43 -8.49 18.28
N SER A 744 2.75 -8.40 18.20
CA SER A 744 3.45 -7.99 16.98
C SER A 744 4.70 -8.82 16.73
N ASP A 745 4.76 -9.39 15.53
CA ASP A 745 5.88 -10.19 15.04
C ASP A 745 6.93 -9.34 14.30
N TYR A 746 6.63 -8.06 14.09
CA TYR A 746 7.42 -7.11 13.31
C TYR A 746 7.73 -5.83 14.11
N THR A 747 8.29 -4.84 13.44
CA THR A 747 8.84 -3.63 14.04
C THR A 747 7.76 -2.64 14.52
N ILE A 748 7.85 -2.25 15.79
CA ILE A 748 7.15 -1.09 16.37
C ILE A 748 8.19 0.00 16.65
N ARG A 749 8.00 1.19 16.07
CA ARG A 749 9.00 2.26 16.14
C ARG A 749 8.39 3.63 16.40
N SER A 750 9.01 4.38 17.32
CA SER A 750 8.67 5.79 17.58
C SER A 750 7.20 5.99 17.97
N CYS A 751 6.61 5.03 18.67
CA CYS A 751 5.20 5.05 19.04
C CYS A 751 5.01 5.54 20.48
N PHE A 752 3.85 6.15 20.73
CA PHE A 752 3.51 6.76 22.01
C PHE A 752 2.26 6.13 22.60
N SER A 753 2.31 5.74 23.87
CA SER A 753 1.17 5.13 24.55
C SER A 753 0.92 5.76 25.92
N THR A 754 -0.33 6.15 26.16
CA THR A 754 -0.85 6.50 27.50
C THR A 754 -2.32 6.07 27.62
N GLY A 755 -2.80 5.90 28.85
CA GLY A 755 -4.14 5.39 29.14
C GLY A 755 -4.11 4.14 30.03
N PHE A 756 -5.31 3.65 30.36
CA PHE A 756 -5.48 2.48 31.23
C PHE A 756 -5.54 1.18 30.43
N LEU A 757 -4.67 0.21 30.76
CA LEU A 757 -4.62 -1.11 30.13
C LEU A 757 -5.00 -2.20 31.14
N GLU A 758 -6.01 -3.01 30.82
CA GLU A 758 -6.43 -4.15 31.63
C GLU A 758 -6.42 -5.45 30.82
N GLY A 759 -5.85 -6.52 31.39
CA GLY A 759 -5.80 -7.82 30.73
C GLY A 759 -5.49 -8.97 31.69
N LYS A 760 -5.51 -10.22 31.17
CA LYS A 760 -5.18 -11.40 31.97
C LYS A 760 -3.66 -11.58 32.09
N SER A 761 -2.99 -11.94 30.99
CA SER A 761 -1.54 -12.19 30.94
C SER A 761 -0.93 -11.51 29.72
N TYR A 762 0.39 -11.28 29.72
CA TYR A 762 1.10 -10.61 28.62
C TYR A 762 0.57 -9.18 28.39
N VAL A 763 0.68 -8.34 29.41
CA VAL A 763 0.21 -6.95 29.37
C VAL A 763 1.42 -6.02 29.31
N GLY A 764 1.50 -5.19 28.27
CA GLY A 764 2.60 -4.25 28.07
C GLY A 764 2.12 -2.83 27.78
N GLY A 765 2.85 -1.80 28.23
CA GLY A 765 2.48 -0.41 27.91
C GLY A 765 2.53 -0.10 26.41
N ILE A 766 3.49 -0.64 25.66
CA ILE A 766 3.57 -0.55 24.20
C ILE A 766 2.99 -1.81 23.55
N VAL A 767 3.47 -2.98 23.95
CA VAL A 767 3.07 -4.24 23.29
C VAL A 767 2.87 -5.38 24.28
N GLY A 768 1.83 -6.19 24.09
CA GLY A 768 1.62 -7.38 24.92
C GLY A 768 2.74 -8.42 24.68
N ARG A 769 2.92 -8.84 23.42
CA ARG A 769 4.06 -9.66 22.98
C ARG A 769 4.71 -9.07 21.74
N GLY A 770 5.99 -8.72 21.83
CA GLY A 770 6.72 -8.05 20.75
C GLY A 770 7.90 -8.84 20.19
N SER A 771 8.34 -8.44 19.00
CA SER A 771 9.60 -8.88 18.38
C SER A 771 10.63 -7.75 18.40
N GLU A 772 10.42 -6.68 17.61
CA GLU A 772 11.37 -5.57 17.53
C GLU A 772 10.69 -4.24 17.96
N ILE A 773 11.24 -3.56 18.97
CA ILE A 773 10.64 -2.35 19.56
C ILE A 773 11.71 -1.26 19.72
N TYR A 774 11.51 -0.11 19.06
CA TYR A 774 12.49 0.98 19.02
C TYR A 774 11.88 2.34 19.34
N TYR A 775 12.59 3.16 20.12
CA TYR A 775 12.27 4.58 20.30
C TYR A 775 10.84 4.86 20.79
N CYS A 776 10.21 3.94 21.53
CA CYS A 776 8.84 4.09 22.00
C CYS A 776 8.78 4.70 23.41
N ASP A 777 7.75 5.49 23.68
CA ASP A 777 7.53 6.17 24.96
C ASP A 777 6.17 5.76 25.57
N ALA A 778 6.18 5.29 26.82
CA ALA A 778 4.99 4.78 27.52
C ALA A 778 4.71 5.45 28.87
N MET A 779 3.46 5.81 29.11
CA MET A 779 2.94 6.31 30.38
C MET A 779 1.57 5.67 30.67
N ASN A 780 1.54 4.34 30.66
CA ASN A 780 0.32 3.57 30.85
C ASN A 780 0.14 3.14 32.29
N SER A 781 -1.12 3.09 32.72
CA SER A 781 -1.53 2.49 33.97
C SER A 781 -2.00 1.07 33.69
N LEU A 782 -1.31 0.08 34.24
CA LEU A 782 -1.54 -1.32 33.89
C LEU A 782 -2.20 -2.08 35.04
N LYS A 783 -3.19 -2.91 34.70
CA LYS A 783 -3.83 -3.84 35.63
C LYS A 783 -3.86 -5.23 35.00
N ALA A 784 -3.16 -6.19 35.61
CA ALA A 784 -3.14 -7.57 35.15
C ALA A 784 -3.50 -8.55 36.27
N LYS A 785 -4.21 -9.63 35.92
CA LYS A 785 -4.59 -10.71 36.87
C LYS A 785 -3.60 -11.89 36.85
N GLY A 786 -2.81 -12.02 35.79
CA GLY A 786 -1.91 -13.13 35.52
C GLY A 786 -0.44 -12.70 35.44
N GLU A 787 0.37 -13.53 34.78
CA GLU A 787 1.83 -13.35 34.66
C GLU A 787 2.21 -12.50 33.44
N LYS A 788 3.45 -12.00 33.43
CA LYS A 788 4.07 -11.22 32.35
C LYS A 788 3.48 -9.83 32.13
N LEU A 789 3.92 -8.93 33.01
CA LEU A 789 3.54 -7.52 33.04
C LEU A 789 4.78 -6.65 32.83
N GLY A 790 4.74 -5.68 31.92
CA GLY A 790 5.85 -4.75 31.72
C GLY A 790 5.40 -3.38 31.25
N ALA A 791 6.14 -2.34 31.66
CA ALA A 791 5.85 -0.96 31.27
C ALA A 791 6.04 -0.71 29.76
N ILE A 792 6.91 -1.47 29.09
CA ILE A 792 7.08 -1.43 27.63
C ILE A 792 6.46 -2.67 26.98
N ALA A 793 6.90 -3.86 27.40
CA ALA A 793 6.45 -5.11 26.79
C ALA A 793 6.06 -6.14 27.85
N GLY A 794 4.98 -6.88 27.62
CA GLY A 794 4.63 -8.03 28.48
C GLY A 794 5.62 -9.18 28.31
N ASP A 795 5.94 -9.52 27.06
CA ASP A 795 6.90 -10.56 26.67
C ASP A 795 7.62 -10.19 25.36
N LEU A 796 8.81 -10.71 25.19
CA LEU A 796 9.60 -10.54 23.98
C LEU A 796 9.94 -11.92 23.39
N ARG A 797 9.94 -12.04 22.05
CA ARG A 797 10.41 -13.27 21.38
C ARG A 797 11.91 -13.51 21.64
N GLU A 798 12.35 -14.77 21.48
CA GLU A 798 13.74 -15.21 21.77
C GLU A 798 14.81 -14.42 20.99
N GLU A 799 14.48 -13.90 19.79
CA GLU A 799 15.37 -13.05 18.97
C GLU A 799 14.95 -11.56 18.96
N GLY A 800 14.06 -11.16 19.87
CA GLY A 800 13.52 -9.82 19.87
C GLY A 800 14.54 -8.75 20.27
N MET A 801 14.41 -7.56 19.67
CA MET A 801 15.28 -6.42 19.89
C MET A 801 14.55 -5.28 20.59
N LEU A 802 15.22 -4.67 21.56
CA LEU A 802 14.76 -3.46 22.23
C LEU A 802 15.86 -2.42 22.22
N TYR A 803 15.51 -1.20 21.84
CA TYR A 803 16.47 -0.11 21.83
C TYR A 803 15.79 1.23 22.11
N ASP A 804 16.35 1.97 23.07
CA ASP A 804 15.94 3.35 23.37
C ASP A 804 14.43 3.53 23.62
N ASN A 805 13.80 2.60 24.33
CA ASN A 805 12.42 2.77 24.79
C ASN A 805 12.39 3.33 26.20
N TYR A 806 11.47 4.27 26.47
CA TYR A 806 11.39 5.00 27.72
C TYR A 806 10.00 4.87 28.32
N TYR A 807 9.93 4.74 29.65
CA TYR A 807 8.65 4.70 30.35
C TYR A 807 8.71 5.49 31.65
N VAL A 808 7.56 6.00 32.10
CA VAL A 808 7.45 6.66 33.40
C VAL A 808 7.55 5.60 34.50
N ALA A 809 8.55 5.76 35.38
CA ALA A 809 8.85 4.84 36.46
C ALA A 809 7.71 4.84 37.49
N ASN A 810 6.88 3.79 37.44
CA ASN A 810 5.84 3.49 38.42
C ASN A 810 6.20 2.15 39.12
N ASP A 811 5.23 1.47 39.74
CA ASP A 811 5.41 0.17 40.42
C ASP A 811 5.76 -1.00 39.48
N ILE A 812 5.88 -0.76 38.17
CA ILE A 812 6.04 -1.79 37.14
C ILE A 812 7.33 -1.54 36.36
N GLU A 813 8.17 -2.56 36.31
CA GLU A 813 9.44 -2.58 35.57
C GLU A 813 9.24 -2.74 34.05
N GLY A 814 10.31 -2.60 33.27
CA GLY A 814 10.25 -2.50 31.81
C GLY A 814 9.59 -3.69 31.07
N ILE A 815 10.02 -4.92 31.34
CA ILE A 815 9.58 -6.14 30.62
C ILE A 815 9.48 -7.33 31.56
N ASP A 816 8.33 -8.01 31.60
CA ASP A 816 8.08 -9.16 32.48
C ASP A 816 8.56 -8.93 33.92
N GLY A 817 8.34 -7.73 34.46
CA GLY A 817 8.81 -7.33 35.78
C GLY A 817 10.33 -7.12 35.93
N ILE A 818 11.08 -7.02 34.83
CA ILE A 818 12.54 -6.82 34.80
C ILE A 818 12.91 -5.57 33.97
N GLY A 819 13.75 -4.70 34.52
CA GLY A 819 14.34 -3.57 33.81
C GLY A 819 15.52 -3.99 32.92
N TYR A 820 15.57 -3.49 31.67
CA TYR A 820 16.66 -3.77 30.71
C TYR A 820 17.43 -2.49 30.37
N GLY A 821 18.65 -2.37 30.88
CA GLY A 821 19.54 -1.24 30.59
C GLY A 821 19.87 -1.13 29.10
N GLY A 822 19.38 -0.07 28.44
CA GLY A 822 19.58 0.21 27.00
C GLY A 822 18.39 -0.17 26.11
N GLY A 823 17.47 -1.01 26.59
CA GLY A 823 16.28 -1.45 25.84
C GLY A 823 14.97 -0.88 26.37
N ALA A 824 14.76 -0.90 27.69
CA ALA A 824 13.59 -0.37 28.37
C ALA A 824 14.03 0.43 29.61
N ILE A 825 14.04 1.75 29.49
CA ILE A 825 14.68 2.66 30.43
C ILE A 825 13.63 3.38 31.28
N PRO A 826 13.60 3.19 32.61
CA PRO A 826 12.73 3.95 33.49
C PRO A 826 13.17 5.41 33.58
N MET A 827 12.20 6.33 33.62
CA MET A 827 12.41 7.76 33.85
C MET A 827 11.38 8.34 34.82
N ASP A 828 11.80 9.27 35.67
CA ASP A 828 10.88 10.05 36.49
C ASP A 828 10.03 10.97 35.61
N TYR A 829 8.80 11.26 36.03
CA TYR A 829 7.86 12.07 35.25
C TYR A 829 8.42 13.46 34.88
N GLU A 830 9.14 14.12 35.81
CA GLU A 830 9.73 15.44 35.56
C GLU A 830 10.73 15.37 34.39
N ALA A 831 11.64 14.40 34.40
CA ALA A 831 12.61 14.18 33.32
C ALA A 831 11.93 13.75 32.01
N PHE A 832 10.89 12.91 32.11
CA PHE A 832 10.11 12.44 30.96
C PHE A 832 9.40 13.60 30.28
N SER A 833 8.68 14.45 31.03
CA SER A 833 7.89 15.59 30.50
C SER A 833 8.70 16.65 29.74
N HIS A 834 10.02 16.67 29.92
CA HIS A 834 10.95 17.58 29.26
C HIS A 834 11.61 17.02 27.99
N ARG A 835 11.33 15.77 27.60
CA ARG A 835 11.88 15.18 26.36
C ARG A 835 11.31 15.87 25.13
N GLN A 836 12.16 16.03 24.10
CA GLN A 836 11.74 16.60 22.82
C GLN A 836 10.83 15.63 22.07
N GLY A 837 9.70 16.12 21.55
CA GLY A 837 8.78 15.35 20.72
C GLY A 837 7.64 14.66 21.47
N LEU A 838 7.52 14.82 22.79
CA LEU A 838 6.39 14.26 23.54
C LEU A 838 5.08 15.02 23.25
N PRO A 839 3.98 14.30 22.95
CA PRO A 839 2.65 14.89 22.80
C PRO A 839 2.12 15.54 24.10
N GLU A 840 1.26 16.56 23.97
CA GLU A 840 0.68 17.27 25.13
C GLU A 840 -0.20 16.35 25.99
N GLU A 841 -0.73 15.28 25.41
CA GLU A 841 -1.56 14.27 26.03
C GLU A 841 -0.87 13.57 27.21
N PHE A 842 0.47 13.52 27.24
CA PHE A 842 1.25 13.00 28.39
C PHE A 842 1.28 13.93 29.61
N ARG A 843 0.72 15.14 29.49
CA ARG A 843 0.52 16.07 30.61
C ARG A 843 -0.82 15.87 31.31
N MET A 844 -1.68 15.05 30.72
CA MET A 844 -3.04 14.81 31.17
C MET A 844 -3.19 13.36 31.61
N VAL A 845 -4.07 13.16 32.57
CA VAL A 845 -4.45 11.87 33.14
C VAL A 845 -5.97 11.76 33.05
N THR A 846 -6.48 10.57 32.74
CA THR A 846 -7.92 10.34 32.57
C THR A 846 -8.46 9.47 33.69
N LEU A 847 -9.43 9.99 34.45
CA LEU A 847 -10.22 9.24 35.41
C LEU A 847 -11.60 8.97 34.82
N ARG A 848 -12.00 7.70 34.81
CA ARG A 848 -13.27 7.28 34.26
C ARG A 848 -14.12 6.60 35.32
N PHE A 849 -15.36 7.01 35.43
CA PHE A 849 -16.32 6.53 36.41
C PHE A 849 -17.38 5.68 35.72
N VAL A 850 -17.46 4.41 36.11
CA VAL A 850 -18.32 3.42 35.45
C VAL A 850 -19.15 2.61 36.45
N VAL A 851 -20.30 2.13 36.01
CA VAL A 851 -21.10 1.12 36.71
C VAL A 851 -20.95 -0.19 35.95
N LEU A 852 -20.61 -1.24 36.66
CA LEU A 852 -20.53 -2.60 36.12
C LEU A 852 -21.78 -3.40 36.54
N ASP A 853 -22.16 -4.35 35.71
CA ASP A 853 -23.23 -5.32 36.03
C ASP A 853 -22.73 -6.44 36.97
N GLU A 854 -23.58 -7.46 37.21
CA GLU A 854 -23.23 -8.59 38.08
C GLU A 854 -22.15 -9.51 37.48
N ASP A 855 -22.00 -9.50 36.16
CA ASP A 855 -21.02 -10.29 35.42
C ASP A 855 -19.68 -9.55 35.25
N GLY A 856 -19.63 -8.27 35.62
CA GLY A 856 -18.46 -7.40 35.54
C GLY A 856 -18.33 -6.67 34.20
N ASP A 857 -19.36 -6.71 33.36
CA ASP A 857 -19.43 -5.98 32.10
C ASP A 857 -19.91 -4.53 32.33
N LEU A 858 -19.54 -3.64 31.42
CA LEU A 858 -19.87 -2.21 31.51
C LEU A 858 -21.38 -2.01 31.34
N GLN A 859 -22.06 -1.61 32.40
CA GLN A 859 -23.49 -1.29 32.37
C GLN A 859 -23.73 0.18 31.97
N GLU A 860 -23.01 1.10 32.60
CA GLU A 860 -23.19 2.54 32.39
C GLU A 860 -21.86 3.30 32.59
N GLU A 861 -21.58 4.27 31.71
CA GLU A 861 -20.47 5.20 31.91
C GLU A 861 -21.02 6.51 32.49
N VAL A 862 -20.62 6.82 33.73
CA VAL A 862 -21.15 7.95 34.49
C VAL A 862 -20.45 9.26 34.12
N ALA A 863 -19.11 9.24 34.04
CA ALA A 863 -18.33 10.42 33.67
C ALA A 863 -16.89 10.07 33.24
N VAL A 864 -16.28 10.96 32.45
CA VAL A 864 -14.85 10.94 32.09
C VAL A 864 -14.25 12.30 32.45
N LEU A 865 -13.30 12.31 33.40
CA LEU A 865 -12.59 13.52 33.81
C LEU A 865 -11.15 13.48 33.28
N ARG A 866 -10.74 14.53 32.57
CA ARG A 866 -9.35 14.73 32.11
C ARG A 866 -8.70 15.81 32.97
N LEU A 867 -7.66 15.42 33.68
CA LEU A 867 -7.01 16.24 34.70
C LEU A 867 -5.51 16.37 34.41
N PRO A 868 -4.86 17.51 34.70
CA PRO A 868 -3.40 17.59 34.64
C PRO A 868 -2.74 16.61 35.61
N TYR A 869 -1.58 16.08 35.24
CA TYR A 869 -0.81 15.18 36.11
C TYR A 869 -0.51 15.82 37.47
N GLY A 870 -0.79 15.08 38.55
CA GLY A 870 -0.57 15.50 39.94
C GLY A 870 -1.59 16.51 40.47
N SER A 871 -2.74 16.67 39.80
CA SER A 871 -3.82 17.54 40.29
C SER A 871 -4.70 16.85 41.34
N SER A 872 -5.38 17.67 42.14
CA SER A 872 -6.27 17.24 43.21
C SER A 872 -7.75 17.33 42.80
N LEU A 873 -8.54 16.28 43.06
CA LEU A 873 -9.98 16.22 42.92
C LEU A 873 -10.63 16.18 44.32
N GLY A 874 -11.38 17.22 44.69
CA GLY A 874 -12.16 17.22 45.94
C GLY A 874 -13.45 16.40 45.85
N GLU A 875 -14.09 16.11 46.98
CA GLU A 875 -15.36 15.34 47.04
C GLU A 875 -16.49 15.95 46.18
N GLU A 876 -16.54 17.28 46.03
CA GLU A 876 -17.51 17.96 45.16
C GLU A 876 -17.28 17.72 43.66
N GLY A 877 -16.07 17.30 43.28
CA GLY A 877 -15.70 16.99 41.89
C GLY A 877 -16.02 15.55 41.47
N LEU A 878 -16.43 14.70 42.42
CA LEU A 878 -16.81 13.32 42.13
C LEU A 878 -18.22 13.25 41.51
N PRO A 879 -18.43 12.43 40.47
CA PRO A 879 -19.75 12.25 39.88
C PRO A 879 -20.75 11.62 40.87
N VAL A 880 -22.02 12.01 40.75
CA VAL A 880 -23.11 11.43 41.53
C VAL A 880 -23.31 9.97 41.12
N LEU A 881 -23.35 9.06 42.09
CA LEU A 881 -23.58 7.63 41.87
C LEU A 881 -25.03 7.35 41.45
N PRO A 882 -25.26 6.54 40.41
CA PRO A 882 -26.61 6.06 40.06
C PRO A 882 -27.20 5.21 41.20
N GLU A 883 -28.49 5.40 41.51
CA GLU A 883 -29.18 4.59 42.52
C GLU A 883 -29.45 3.17 42.00
N LYS A 884 -29.09 2.15 42.79
CA LYS A 884 -29.40 0.73 42.50
C LYS A 884 -30.35 0.18 43.56
N GLU A 885 -31.47 -0.42 43.12
CA GLU A 885 -32.53 -0.87 44.02
C GLU A 885 -31.99 -1.86 45.07
N GLY A 886 -32.19 -1.56 46.35
CA GLY A 886 -31.74 -2.41 47.45
C GLY A 886 -30.23 -2.38 47.76
N CYS A 887 -29.45 -1.50 47.12
CA CYS A 887 -28.02 -1.31 47.40
C CYS A 887 -27.68 0.17 47.65
N TYR A 888 -26.54 0.43 48.30
CA TYR A 888 -25.86 1.74 48.27
C TYR A 888 -24.57 1.61 47.46
N GLY A 889 -24.21 2.66 46.73
CA GLY A 889 -23.00 2.71 45.91
C GLY A 889 -21.94 3.61 46.55
N GLN A 890 -20.67 3.26 46.37
CA GLN A 890 -19.52 4.13 46.68
C GLN A 890 -18.48 4.01 45.56
N TRP A 891 -17.73 5.09 45.29
CA TRP A 891 -16.55 5.01 44.41
C TRP A 891 -15.38 4.35 45.15
N PRO A 892 -14.48 3.62 44.46
CA PRO A 892 -13.33 2.97 45.08
C PRO A 892 -12.40 3.96 45.78
N ASP A 893 -11.80 3.54 46.88
CA ASP A 893 -10.86 4.36 47.64
C ASP A 893 -9.55 4.61 46.83
N MET A 894 -9.19 5.88 46.65
CA MET A 894 -8.05 6.36 45.86
C MET A 894 -7.51 7.67 46.46
N ASP A 895 -6.21 7.93 46.29
CA ASP A 895 -5.65 9.26 46.54
C ASP A 895 -6.13 10.26 45.48
N TYR A 896 -7.26 10.90 45.76
CA TYR A 896 -7.81 11.96 44.93
C TYR A 896 -7.04 13.28 45.05
N GLU A 897 -6.14 13.46 46.03
CA GLU A 897 -5.38 14.70 46.19
C GLU A 897 -4.20 14.79 45.21
N HIS A 898 -3.65 13.66 44.77
CA HIS A 898 -2.51 13.61 43.83
C HIS A 898 -2.74 12.59 42.70
N VAL A 899 -3.57 12.95 41.72
CA VAL A 899 -3.89 12.05 40.61
C VAL A 899 -2.73 11.98 39.61
N THR A 900 -1.97 10.89 39.64
CA THR A 900 -0.81 10.67 38.76
C THR A 900 -1.02 9.57 37.71
N GLU A 901 -2.13 8.84 37.76
CA GLU A 901 -2.35 7.67 36.92
C GLU A 901 -3.76 7.62 36.31
N SER A 902 -3.88 7.12 35.08
CA SER A 902 -5.17 7.00 34.40
C SER A 902 -5.87 5.75 34.89
N ARG A 903 -7.14 5.85 35.27
CA ARG A 903 -7.87 4.72 35.87
C ARG A 903 -9.34 4.71 35.51
N VAL A 904 -9.86 3.48 35.48
CA VAL A 904 -11.28 3.19 35.42
C VAL A 904 -11.75 2.77 36.82
N LEU A 905 -12.61 3.59 37.41
CA LEU A 905 -13.19 3.45 38.73
C LEU A 905 -14.61 2.89 38.59
N ALA A 906 -14.81 1.66 39.04
CA ALA A 906 -16.12 1.02 39.03
C ALA A 906 -16.87 1.30 40.34
N ALA A 907 -18.14 1.69 40.25
CA ALA A 907 -19.00 1.89 41.42
C ALA A 907 -19.20 0.57 42.16
N GLU A 908 -18.88 0.56 43.45
CA GLU A 908 -19.06 -0.61 44.32
C GLU A 908 -20.43 -0.53 44.99
N TYR A 909 -21.34 -1.41 44.57
CA TYR A 909 -22.68 -1.51 45.16
C TYR A 909 -22.74 -2.58 46.25
N THR A 910 -23.00 -2.15 47.47
CA THR A 910 -23.21 -3.04 48.61
C THR A 910 -24.70 -3.10 48.95
N LYS A 911 -25.21 -4.31 49.20
CA LYS A 911 -26.62 -4.50 49.58
C LYS A 911 -26.87 -3.85 50.94
N TRP A 912 -27.98 -3.12 51.06
CA TRP A 912 -28.43 -2.62 52.34
C TRP A 912 -28.69 -3.81 53.29
N ILE A 913 -28.27 -3.67 54.55
CA ILE A 913 -28.78 -4.55 55.59
C ILE A 913 -30.23 -4.12 55.83
N THR A 914 -31.16 -5.03 55.56
CA THR A 914 -32.59 -4.77 55.65
C THR A 914 -33.15 -4.95 57.05
N ALA A 915 -32.40 -5.60 57.95
CA ALA A 915 -32.79 -5.80 59.34
C ALA A 915 -31.58 -5.82 60.28
N LEU A 916 -31.63 -5.01 61.34
CA LEU A 916 -30.71 -5.08 62.48
C LEU A 916 -31.41 -5.78 63.65
N SER A 917 -30.70 -6.67 64.34
CA SER A 917 -31.19 -7.34 65.56
C SER A 917 -30.62 -6.70 66.80
N ALA A 918 -31.44 -6.57 67.84
CA ALA A 918 -30.94 -6.17 69.15
C ALA A 918 -30.14 -7.31 69.78
N ASP A 919 -29.06 -6.99 70.49
CA ASP A 919 -28.20 -7.95 71.22
C ASP A 919 -28.88 -8.64 72.42
N VAL A 920 -30.20 -8.50 72.55
CA VAL A 920 -31.00 -9.12 73.60
C VAL A 920 -31.58 -10.45 73.10
N PRO A 921 -31.14 -11.61 73.63
CA PRO A 921 -31.66 -12.90 73.22
C PRO A 921 -33.10 -13.10 73.74
N GLY A 922 -33.98 -13.49 72.85
CA GLY A 922 -35.34 -13.92 73.15
C GLY A 922 -35.41 -15.30 73.80
N PRO A 923 -36.61 -15.75 74.22
CA PRO A 923 -36.81 -16.93 75.07
C PRO A 923 -36.30 -18.27 74.51
N GLU A 924 -36.16 -18.38 73.19
CA GLU A 924 -35.69 -19.59 72.47
C GLU A 924 -34.40 -19.35 71.67
N GLY A 925 -33.64 -18.28 71.95
CA GLY A 925 -32.41 -17.93 71.22
C GLY A 925 -32.61 -17.15 69.91
N GLN A 926 -33.79 -16.57 69.71
CA GLN A 926 -34.14 -15.68 68.58
C GLN A 926 -34.00 -14.21 68.98
N ALA A 927 -33.85 -13.28 68.05
CA ALA A 927 -33.74 -11.84 68.36
C ALA A 927 -35.06 -11.31 68.96
N ALA A 928 -35.00 -10.68 70.14
CA ALA A 928 -36.18 -10.14 70.83
C ALA A 928 -36.83 -8.97 70.06
N MET A 929 -36.02 -8.18 69.36
CA MET A 929 -36.43 -7.04 68.56
C MET A 929 -35.57 -6.96 67.31
N LEU A 930 -36.21 -6.72 66.18
CA LEU A 930 -35.58 -6.45 64.88
C LEU A 930 -36.06 -5.09 64.40
N VAL A 931 -35.20 -4.34 63.75
CA VAL A 931 -35.58 -3.10 63.08
C VAL A 931 -35.30 -3.26 61.61
N GLU A 932 -36.28 -2.97 60.77
CA GLU A 932 -36.16 -2.97 59.31
C GLU A 932 -35.98 -1.56 58.78
N GLY A 933 -35.05 -1.40 57.85
CA GLY A 933 -34.60 -0.13 57.32
C GLY A 933 -33.49 -0.32 56.30
N ARG A 934 -32.75 0.75 56.01
CA ARG A 934 -31.60 0.74 55.09
C ARG A 934 -30.33 0.98 55.90
N PHE A 935 -29.68 -0.08 56.33
CA PHE A 935 -28.53 0.01 57.25
C PHE A 935 -27.21 -0.34 56.57
N TYR A 936 -26.13 0.32 56.99
CA TYR A 936 -24.76 -0.03 56.65
C TYR A 936 -24.28 -1.25 57.48
N PRO A 937 -23.26 -1.99 57.03
CA PRO A 937 -22.71 -3.15 57.76
C PRO A 937 -22.21 -2.86 59.18
N GLU A 938 -21.78 -1.62 59.42
CA GLU A 938 -21.19 -1.13 60.67
C GLU A 938 -22.27 -0.62 61.65
N ASP A 939 -23.52 -0.48 61.18
CA ASP A 939 -24.60 0.08 61.99
C ASP A 939 -25.03 -0.89 63.09
N GLN A 940 -25.17 -0.36 64.31
CA GLN A 940 -25.53 -1.16 65.48
C GLN A 940 -26.84 -0.68 66.10
N LEU A 941 -27.74 -1.62 66.36
CA LEU A 941 -28.99 -1.38 67.06
C LEU A 941 -28.80 -1.46 68.57
N GLU A 942 -28.83 -0.30 69.23
CA GLU A 942 -28.82 -0.19 70.69
C GLU A 942 -30.25 -0.04 71.21
N VAL A 943 -30.68 -0.99 72.06
CA VAL A 943 -32.00 -0.95 72.71
C VAL A 943 -31.81 -0.89 74.21
N THR A 944 -32.35 0.17 74.83
CA THR A 944 -32.42 0.29 76.28
C THR A 944 -33.87 0.14 76.75
N VAL A 945 -34.09 -0.74 77.73
CA VAL A 945 -35.43 -1.00 78.28
C VAL A 945 -35.50 -0.45 79.71
N GLU A 946 -36.41 0.49 79.94
CA GLU A 946 -36.65 1.07 81.27
C GLU A 946 -37.87 0.44 81.98
N GLN A 947 -37.99 0.68 83.29
CA GLN A 947 -39.08 0.11 84.11
C GLN A 947 -40.46 0.57 83.60
N GLY A 948 -41.28 -0.38 83.13
CA GLY A 948 -42.63 -0.12 82.63
C GLY A 948 -42.83 -0.34 81.13
N GLU A 949 -42.03 -1.22 80.50
CA GLU A 949 -42.10 -1.57 79.06
C GLU A 949 -41.91 -0.36 78.14
N TYR A 950 -41.00 0.54 78.55
CA TYR A 950 -40.55 1.69 77.76
C TYR A 950 -39.26 1.32 77.04
N TYR A 951 -39.23 1.48 75.73
CA TYR A 951 -38.12 1.11 74.87
C TYR A 951 -37.52 2.37 74.25
N HIS A 952 -36.25 2.61 74.51
CA HIS A 952 -35.45 3.60 73.80
C HIS A 952 -34.65 2.89 72.71
N LEU A 953 -34.90 3.26 71.46
CA LEU A 953 -34.28 2.66 70.29
C LEU A 953 -33.35 3.68 69.62
N GLN A 954 -32.06 3.36 69.59
CA GLN A 954 -31.05 4.17 68.92
C GLN A 954 -30.24 3.29 67.98
N ILE A 955 -30.00 3.78 66.76
CA ILE A 955 -29.15 3.10 65.78
C ILE A 955 -27.92 3.99 65.61
N ARG A 956 -26.76 3.44 65.96
CA ARG A 956 -25.47 4.14 65.80
C ARG A 956 -24.92 3.86 64.42
N THR A 957 -24.55 4.92 63.73
CA THR A 957 -23.85 4.87 62.44
C THR A 957 -22.45 5.46 62.61
N LEU A 958 -21.56 5.24 61.64
CA LEU A 958 -20.20 5.83 61.64
C LEU A 958 -20.22 7.38 61.69
N GLU A 959 -21.26 8.00 61.15
CA GLU A 959 -21.43 9.46 61.06
C GLU A 959 -22.28 10.05 62.20
N GLY A 960 -22.84 9.23 63.08
CA GLY A 960 -23.64 9.67 64.22
C GLY A 960 -24.83 8.77 64.55
N VAL A 961 -26.05 9.30 64.39
CA VAL A 961 -27.31 8.62 64.75
C VAL A 961 -28.21 8.56 63.52
N TYR A 962 -28.74 7.37 63.23
CA TYR A 962 -29.66 7.15 62.12
C TYR A 962 -30.97 7.95 62.33
N ASP A 963 -31.40 8.70 61.33
CA ASP A 963 -32.54 9.62 61.40
C ASP A 963 -33.59 9.40 60.30
N GLN A 964 -33.62 8.22 59.69
CA GLN A 964 -34.65 7.86 58.70
C GLN A 964 -35.76 6.98 59.31
N PRO A 965 -36.93 6.85 58.65
CA PRO A 965 -38.01 6.00 59.12
C PRO A 965 -37.61 4.53 59.19
N VAL A 966 -38.08 3.82 60.22
CA VAL A 966 -37.78 2.40 60.44
C VAL A 966 -39.03 1.62 60.84
N SER A 967 -39.13 0.36 60.41
CA SER A 967 -40.19 -0.56 60.83
C SER A 967 -39.67 -1.48 61.92
N VAL A 968 -40.24 -1.40 63.12
CA VAL A 968 -39.82 -2.21 64.26
C VAL A 968 -40.63 -3.49 64.32
N ARG A 969 -39.96 -4.63 64.45
CA ARG A 969 -40.56 -5.95 64.71
C ARG A 969 -40.25 -6.38 66.13
N LEU A 970 -41.29 -6.45 66.94
CA LEU A 970 -41.20 -6.87 68.34
C LEU A 970 -41.82 -8.26 68.52
N GLN A 971 -41.14 -9.16 69.23
CA GLN A 971 -41.64 -10.52 69.44
C GLN A 971 -42.93 -10.52 70.27
N ARG A 972 -43.95 -11.25 69.82
CA ARG A 972 -45.28 -11.30 70.44
C ARG A 972 -45.27 -11.87 71.86
N ASP A 973 -44.33 -12.75 72.18
CA ASP A 973 -44.19 -13.35 73.51
C ASP A 973 -43.76 -12.33 74.58
N LEU A 974 -43.24 -11.17 74.16
CA LEU A 974 -42.88 -10.04 75.01
C LEU A 974 -44.05 -9.07 75.21
N LEU A 975 -45.20 -9.31 74.56
CA LEU A 975 -46.37 -8.44 74.61
C LEU A 975 -47.50 -9.05 75.47
N PRO A 976 -48.23 -8.25 76.26
CA PRO A 976 -49.41 -8.72 77.00
C PRO A 976 -50.57 -9.11 76.06
N GLU A 977 -51.52 -9.96 76.52
CA GLU A 977 -52.68 -10.47 75.73
C GLU A 977 -53.48 -9.38 74.99
N HIS A 978 -53.54 -8.19 75.57
CA HIS A 978 -54.10 -6.98 74.97
C HIS A 978 -53.06 -5.87 75.14
N TYR A 979 -52.56 -5.35 74.02
CA TYR A 979 -51.50 -4.35 73.98
C TYR A 979 -51.88 -3.17 73.06
N GLU A 980 -51.34 -2.00 73.38
CA GLU A 980 -51.31 -0.81 72.53
C GLU A 980 -49.86 -0.33 72.48
N ILE A 981 -49.34 -0.04 71.29
CA ILE A 981 -48.01 0.56 71.12
C ILE A 981 -48.20 2.08 71.03
N ARG A 982 -47.56 2.82 71.93
CA ARG A 982 -47.64 4.29 71.98
C ARG A 982 -46.30 4.90 71.61
N LEU A 983 -46.29 5.69 70.56
CA LEU A 983 -45.14 6.48 70.12
C LEU A 983 -45.08 7.75 70.98
N GLN A 984 -43.92 8.05 71.58
CA GLN A 984 -43.74 9.26 72.37
C GLN A 984 -43.07 10.35 71.52
N ARG A 985 -43.74 11.50 71.37
CA ARG A 985 -43.20 12.66 70.64
C ARG A 985 -43.43 13.93 71.46
N GLU A 986 -42.36 14.57 71.93
CA GLU A 986 -42.39 15.90 72.60
C GLU A 986 -43.56 16.15 73.58
N GLY A 987 -44.00 15.12 74.33
CA GLY A 987 -45.09 15.21 75.31
C GLY A 987 -46.49 14.79 74.83
N GLU A 988 -46.66 14.39 73.56
CA GLU A 988 -47.87 13.77 73.02
C GLU A 988 -47.65 12.27 72.73
N SER A 989 -48.62 11.43 73.14
CA SER A 989 -48.58 9.98 72.90
C SER A 989 -49.57 9.59 71.80
N ALA A 990 -49.06 9.14 70.66
CA ALA A 990 -49.88 8.64 69.55
C ALA A 990 -49.92 7.10 69.56
N VAL A 991 -51.07 6.50 69.30
CA VAL A 991 -51.18 5.03 69.16
C VAL A 991 -50.71 4.64 67.76
N ALA A 992 -49.69 3.79 67.68
CA ALA A 992 -49.19 3.28 66.40
C ALA A 992 -50.17 2.28 65.78
N GLU A 993 -50.31 2.30 64.45
CA GLU A 993 -50.96 1.21 63.74
C GLU A 993 -50.07 -0.03 63.76
N THR A 994 -50.54 -1.10 64.39
CA THR A 994 -49.78 -2.35 64.52
C THR A 994 -50.28 -3.42 63.57
N ARG A 995 -49.36 -4.13 62.92
CA ARG A 995 -49.64 -5.26 62.03
C ARG A 995 -49.01 -6.53 62.61
N THR A 996 -49.66 -7.69 62.47
CA THR A 996 -49.08 -8.96 62.95
C THR A 996 -48.48 -9.75 61.79
N MET A 997 -47.20 -10.09 61.90
CA MET A 997 -46.47 -10.92 60.92
C MET A 997 -45.85 -12.12 61.65
N GLY A 998 -46.53 -13.27 61.61
CA GLY A 998 -46.08 -14.49 62.28
C GLY A 998 -45.98 -14.34 63.81
N ARG A 999 -44.77 -14.55 64.36
CA ARG A 999 -44.45 -14.38 65.79
C ARG A 999 -44.10 -12.94 66.18
N TYR A 1000 -44.09 -12.00 65.23
CA TYR A 1000 -43.72 -10.60 65.47
C TYR A 1000 -44.90 -9.65 65.26
N VAL A 1001 -44.88 -8.55 65.99
CA VAL A 1001 -45.74 -7.38 65.80
C VAL A 1001 -44.90 -6.29 65.16
N VAL A 1002 -45.39 -5.73 64.07
CA VAL A 1002 -44.70 -4.75 63.22
C VAL A 1002 -45.40 -3.40 63.34
N PHE A 1003 -44.64 -2.34 63.54
CA PHE A 1003 -45.10 -0.95 63.56
C PHE A 1003 -44.02 -0.01 63.03
N ASP A 1004 -44.42 1.13 62.48
CA ASP A 1004 -43.52 2.06 61.81
C ASP A 1004 -43.19 3.25 62.73
N LEU A 1005 -41.92 3.67 62.73
CA LEU A 1005 -41.40 4.85 63.38
C LEU A 1005 -40.91 5.84 62.31
N GLU A 1006 -41.30 7.11 62.40
CA GLU A 1006 -40.78 8.17 61.50
C GLU A 1006 -39.27 8.43 61.72
N TYR A 1007 -38.79 8.22 62.94
CA TYR A 1007 -37.39 8.34 63.36
C TYR A 1007 -37.12 7.31 64.47
N PRO A 1008 -35.94 6.69 64.59
CA PRO A 1008 -35.59 5.86 65.73
C PRO A 1008 -35.74 6.64 67.04
N GLY A 1009 -36.49 6.09 68.00
CA GLY A 1009 -36.79 6.80 69.23
C GLY A 1009 -37.67 6.02 70.19
N ASP A 1010 -38.27 6.74 71.12
CA ASP A 1010 -38.98 6.16 72.26
C ASP A 1010 -40.37 5.64 71.90
N PHE A 1011 -40.66 4.40 72.31
CA PHE A 1011 -42.02 3.86 72.31
C PHE A 1011 -42.31 3.08 73.58
N GLN A 1012 -43.59 3.04 73.95
CA GLN A 1012 -44.08 2.32 75.10
C GLN A 1012 -45.07 1.23 74.69
N VAL A 1013 -44.88 0.03 75.22
CA VAL A 1013 -45.90 -1.03 75.20
C VAL A 1013 -46.80 -0.85 76.41
N ALA A 1014 -48.09 -0.60 76.18
CA ALA A 1014 -49.09 -0.43 77.22
C ALA A 1014 -50.12 -1.56 77.17
N LYS A 1015 -50.55 -2.05 78.34
CA LYS A 1015 -51.63 -3.03 78.43
C LYS A 1015 -52.97 -2.37 78.07
N ALA A 1016 -53.58 -2.79 76.97
CA ALA A 1016 -54.88 -2.29 76.55
C ALA A 1016 -56.00 -2.97 77.36
N SER A 1017 -56.91 -2.19 77.93
CA SER A 1017 -58.17 -2.71 78.50
C SER A 1017 -59.19 -2.94 77.37
N PRO A 1018 -60.05 -3.99 77.41
CA PRO A 1018 -61.05 -4.23 76.36
C PRO A 1018 -62.11 -3.11 76.36
N GLY A 1019 -61.83 -2.04 75.65
CA GLY A 1019 -62.72 -0.91 75.41
C GLY A 1019 -63.39 -1.07 74.06
N ILE A 1020 -64.68 -1.38 74.07
CA ILE A 1020 -65.53 -1.29 72.87
C ILE A 1020 -65.44 0.15 72.35
N PRO A 1021 -65.06 0.41 71.07
CA PRO A 1021 -64.95 1.77 70.57
C PRO A 1021 -66.33 2.43 70.53
N ALA A 1022 -66.48 3.56 71.23
CA ALA A 1022 -67.72 4.35 71.31
C ALA A 1022 -68.14 5.00 69.97
N GLY A 1023 -67.44 4.74 68.86
CA GLY A 1023 -67.79 5.22 67.52
C GLY A 1023 -68.92 4.45 66.83
N TYR A 1024 -69.24 3.23 67.26
CA TYR A 1024 -70.33 2.43 66.65
C TYR A 1024 -71.74 2.84 67.12
N PHE A 1025 -71.88 3.71 68.13
CA PHE A 1025 -73.20 4.18 68.59
C PHE A 1025 -73.70 5.46 67.93
N VAL A 1026 -72.91 6.17 67.12
CA VAL A 1026 -73.34 7.41 66.46
C VAL A 1026 -73.71 7.21 64.98
N MET A 1027 -73.19 6.17 64.31
CA MET A 1027 -73.58 5.85 62.92
C MET A 1027 -74.75 4.85 62.81
N GLY A 1028 -75.06 4.11 63.88
CA GLY A 1028 -76.25 3.24 63.95
C GLY A 1028 -77.58 3.98 64.13
N GLY A 1029 -77.57 5.16 64.77
CA GLY A 1029 -78.76 5.98 65.00
C GLY A 1029 -79.24 6.76 63.77
N GLY A 1030 -78.32 7.25 62.94
CA GLY A 1030 -78.64 8.01 61.72
C GLY A 1030 -79.12 7.12 60.57
N ILE A 1031 -78.57 5.92 60.43
CA ILE A 1031 -78.94 4.97 59.37
C ILE A 1031 -80.31 4.34 59.66
N ILE A 1032 -80.67 4.10 60.93
CA ILE A 1032 -82.01 3.61 61.30
C ILE A 1032 -83.08 4.71 61.13
N LEU A 1033 -82.75 5.99 61.35
CA LEU A 1033 -83.66 7.11 61.11
C LEU A 1033 -83.86 7.41 59.61
N LEU A 1034 -82.80 7.27 58.79
CA LEU A 1034 -82.87 7.40 57.33
C LEU A 1034 -83.57 6.20 56.68
N VAL A 1035 -83.41 4.98 57.19
CA VAL A 1035 -84.13 3.79 56.71
C VAL A 1035 -85.61 3.84 57.11
N LEU A 1036 -85.97 4.37 58.30
CA LEU A 1036 -87.37 4.63 58.68
C LEU A 1036 -88.03 5.75 57.85
N LEU A 1037 -87.32 6.83 57.54
CA LEU A 1037 -87.80 7.90 56.64
C LEU A 1037 -87.92 7.42 55.19
N PHE A 1038 -86.98 6.59 54.71
CA PHE A 1038 -87.01 6.02 53.37
C PHE A 1038 -88.12 4.97 53.20
N VAL A 1039 -88.43 4.18 54.24
CA VAL A 1039 -89.55 3.21 54.25
C VAL A 1039 -90.91 3.91 54.34
N VAL A 1040 -91.02 5.03 55.07
CA VAL A 1040 -92.26 5.85 55.13
C VAL A 1040 -92.47 6.64 53.83
N CYS A 1041 -91.42 7.12 53.16
CA CYS A 1041 -91.54 7.79 51.85
C CYS A 1041 -91.78 6.82 50.69
N ARG A 1042 -91.25 5.58 50.73
CA ARG A 1042 -91.55 4.54 49.72
C ARG A 1042 -92.99 4.00 49.81
N LEU A 1043 -93.60 4.00 50.99
CA LEU A 1043 -95.02 3.63 51.16
C LEU A 1043 -96.00 4.69 50.63
N ILE A 1044 -95.54 5.91 50.31
CA ILE A 1044 -96.39 7.00 49.76
C ILE A 1044 -96.15 7.24 48.25
N LYS A 1045 -95.05 6.75 47.65
CA LYS A 1045 -94.72 6.98 46.23
C LYS A 1045 -94.63 5.75 45.32
N CYS A 1046 -95.03 4.56 45.79
CA CYS A 1046 -95.46 3.46 44.92
C CYS A 1046 -96.90 3.67 44.42
N GLY A 1047 -97.06 4.76 43.68
CA GLY A 1047 -98.27 5.12 42.95
C GLY A 1047 -97.86 5.91 41.73
N LYS A 1048 -97.63 5.19 40.63
CA LYS A 1048 -97.45 5.64 39.23
C LYS A 1048 -96.03 5.93 38.72
N SER A 1049 -95.67 5.04 37.78
CA SER A 1049 -95.10 5.33 36.45
C SER A 1049 -93.58 5.35 36.27
N ARG A 1050 -93.11 4.24 35.66
CA ARG A 1050 -92.31 4.16 34.42
C ARG A 1050 -91.94 5.52 33.81
N ARG A 1051 -90.65 5.86 33.68
CA ARG A 1051 -89.65 5.39 32.66
C ARG A 1051 -90.08 5.70 31.22
N MET A 1052 -89.49 6.75 30.66
CA MET A 1052 -88.89 6.89 29.31
C MET A 1052 -88.22 8.28 29.30
N ALA A 1053 -86.88 8.32 29.25
CA ALA A 1053 -86.07 8.36 28.04
C ALA A 1053 -86.00 9.77 27.46
N GLY A 1054 -84.77 10.26 27.27
CA GLY A 1054 -84.50 11.24 26.23
C GLY A 1054 -83.68 12.46 26.66
N THR A 1055 -82.47 12.46 26.09
CA THR A 1055 -81.93 13.56 25.28
C THR A 1055 -81.11 14.69 25.92
N ALA A 1056 -79.92 14.81 25.31
CA ALA A 1056 -79.18 16.02 24.99
C ALA A 1056 -78.58 16.80 26.17
N GLY A 1057 -77.28 17.07 26.22
CA GLY A 1057 -76.33 17.23 25.13
C GLY A 1057 -76.01 18.70 24.96
N GLN A 1058 -74.78 19.06 25.34
CA GLN A 1058 -73.91 20.10 24.78
C GLN A 1058 -74.30 21.59 24.85
N GLN A 1059 -73.30 22.38 25.25
CA GLN A 1059 -72.65 23.49 24.51
C GLN A 1059 -71.93 24.39 25.53
N ALA A 1060 -70.79 25.05 25.31
CA ALA A 1060 -69.76 25.16 24.26
C ALA A 1060 -68.80 26.27 24.81
N THR A 1061 -67.52 26.01 25.12
CA THR A 1061 -66.27 26.25 24.35
C THR A 1061 -65.91 27.70 23.99
N GLU A 1062 -64.70 28.14 24.37
CA GLU A 1062 -63.68 28.93 23.62
C GLU A 1062 -62.52 29.34 24.59
N GLU A 1063 -61.21 29.25 24.32
CA GLU A 1063 -60.39 29.44 23.09
C GLU A 1063 -59.11 28.54 23.00
N SER A 1064 -58.79 28.11 21.75
CA SER A 1064 -57.46 27.94 21.09
C SER A 1064 -56.57 26.65 21.15
N GLN A 1065 -56.64 25.84 20.06
CA GLN A 1065 -55.57 25.19 19.21
C GLN A 1065 -54.60 24.09 19.78
N THR A 1066 -54.37 22.87 19.19
CA THR A 1066 -54.79 22.16 17.94
C THR A 1066 -54.43 20.62 17.91
N SER A 1067 -55.38 19.76 17.43
CA SER A 1067 -55.27 18.51 16.58
C SER A 1067 -54.64 17.17 17.09
N ALA A 1068 -55.14 15.91 16.90
CA ALA A 1068 -56.38 15.28 16.37
C ALA A 1068 -56.39 13.70 16.52
N ARG A 1069 -57.61 13.08 16.59
CA ARG A 1069 -58.05 11.66 16.25
C ARG A 1069 -57.57 10.44 17.08
N GLU A 1070 -58.27 9.31 17.29
CA GLU A 1070 -59.64 8.76 17.09
C GLU A 1070 -59.73 7.35 17.79
N GLY A 1071 -60.93 6.89 18.23
CA GLY A 1071 -61.36 5.48 18.44
C GLY A 1071 -60.80 4.67 19.64
N GLU A 1072 -61.43 3.62 20.23
CA GLU A 1072 -62.76 3.00 20.20
C GLU A 1072 -62.80 1.91 21.33
N MET A 1073 -63.98 1.36 21.65
CA MET A 1073 -64.23 0.30 22.66
C MET A 1073 -63.94 -1.13 22.14
N ALA A 1074 -63.85 -2.14 23.04
CA ALA A 1074 -64.66 -3.39 23.09
C ALA A 1074 -64.02 -4.47 24.02
N GLU A 1075 -64.80 -5.14 24.90
CA GLU A 1075 -65.05 -6.62 24.94
C GLU A 1075 -63.91 -7.47 25.55
N GLU A 1076 -64.05 -8.67 26.13
CA GLU A 1076 -65.09 -9.52 26.71
C GLU A 1076 -64.32 -10.67 27.45
N ALA A 1077 -64.80 -11.20 28.58
CA ALA A 1077 -65.21 -12.61 28.77
C ALA A 1077 -64.21 -13.71 28.33
N ARG A 1078 -63.68 -14.56 29.24
CA ARG A 1078 -64.24 -15.88 29.66
C ARG A 1078 -64.64 -16.76 28.45
N ALA A 1079 -64.20 -18.01 28.26
CA ALA A 1079 -63.87 -19.09 29.20
C ALA A 1079 -63.42 -20.35 28.40
N LEU A 1080 -63.20 -21.44 29.15
CA LEU A 1080 -63.04 -22.86 28.76
C LEU A 1080 -61.59 -23.21 28.39
N GLU A 1081 -60.96 -24.26 28.88
CA GLU A 1081 -61.42 -25.43 29.63
C GLU A 1081 -60.16 -26.13 30.18
N ASN A 1082 -60.17 -26.52 31.46
CA ASN A 1082 -59.33 -27.61 31.94
C ASN A 1082 -60.09 -28.91 31.57
N PRO A 1083 -59.47 -30.02 31.12
CA PRO A 1083 -58.81 -30.87 32.12
C PRO A 1083 -57.65 -31.78 31.63
N ARG A 1084 -56.77 -32.10 32.59
CA ARG A 1084 -56.18 -33.43 32.87
C ARG A 1084 -55.61 -34.28 31.71
N LYS A 1085 -54.32 -34.63 31.84
CA LYS A 1085 -53.76 -36.01 31.98
C LYS A 1085 -52.22 -35.88 32.11
N SER A 1086 -51.62 -36.37 33.19
CA SER A 1086 -50.92 -37.69 33.29
C SER A 1086 -49.82 -37.80 32.21
N ASP A 1087 -48.54 -37.96 32.48
CA ASP A 1087 -47.85 -38.91 33.35
C ASP A 1087 -46.35 -38.49 33.34
N ALA A 1088 -45.67 -38.45 34.48
CA ALA A 1088 -44.69 -39.46 34.91
C ALA A 1088 -43.23 -39.19 34.45
N SER A 1089 -42.41 -38.84 35.45
CA SER A 1089 -41.12 -39.47 35.80
C SER A 1089 -40.13 -39.88 34.71
N ARG A 1090 -38.90 -39.33 34.80
CA ARG A 1090 -37.58 -40.02 34.99
C ARG A 1090 -36.46 -39.11 34.49
N GLU A 1091 -35.53 -38.70 35.36
CA GLU A 1091 -34.23 -39.36 35.65
C GLU A 1091 -33.25 -39.34 34.47
N ALA A 1092 -32.08 -38.71 34.76
CA ALA A 1092 -30.76 -38.84 34.11
C ALA A 1092 -30.68 -38.40 32.62
N GLU A 1093 -29.69 -37.64 32.16
CA GLU A 1093 -28.26 -37.55 32.48
C GLU A 1093 -27.75 -36.16 32.09
#